data_AF-A0A935R174-F1
#
_entry.id   AF-A0A935R174-F1
#
_cell.length_a   1.000
_cell.length_b   1.000
_cell.length_c   1.000
_cell.angle_alpha   90.00
_cell.angle_beta   90.00
_cell.angle_gamma   90.00
#
_symmetry.space_group_name_H-M   'P 1'
#
loop_
_entity.id
_entity.type
_entity.pdbx_description
1 polymer ?
#
loop_
_entity_poly.entity_id
_entity_poly.type
_entity_poly.pdbx_seq_one_letter_code
_entity_poly.pdbx_strand_id
1 'polypeptide(L)'
;MSAPEERPEELTAYAERVLFSAELADKLRRPEAFTDTLPGPAIGAVSLPARPAGLALDSLRGKAEFPQNLVPAAARGRALHFFANHELLAMELMALGLLRFPQAPPEFRLGLANALRDEQRHLALYLGRMSELGVGLGELPVSRFFWDALCSMDSPAALAAGLGLVLEQANLDFCVHYAAAFRAVGDEESGALMDLILRDELRHVRHGLRWVRHWQEPGEDLFSAWERLLKPPLSPARARGLSFDAAPRRAVGLPEDFIQRLASYGRSKGRPPVVRAFVASAEEEWRGEAPSSVSRSLERDLGLLPVILSGEDDLVVLPRAPSAAFLASWRGLGLPVPELLESPTLADAAPRLRPRHTTAIEPWAWTPALRAAGFEPSGHGAEALASKALAATLLRRVLEAETDPRIDPPGLAGRVVTTAEEAIDAAEALLSAGAPEVILKAALSTAGRDRLRLRAPPDERGLSTIRRLTAWGPVVVEPWLRRVLDLSLLVDVSADGALTVRGLHRFFTSPGGRYLGSWVGRPTVGLSPALARFFTGEGQSPAWIERALTRAARVAAAEAHRLGYVGPIGLDALIHETSDGLRLRPLVELNPRLSMGRVALALGRRLGPGAVGVWRVLSAQDLKRAGHRSLLDWAASRPAPDVRPPRPLARRRGVHQRALPRHTVHLRPGRRDERGRLPSRPRSPLVKLSPNSLCPCGSTKKAKRCCGPLLDGQPAPTPEALMRSRYVAYSLGDVAYVQRTTHSHSPHREADLTAWTARLRQFCEETTFVGLRVLSAETVGEQGVVRFWASLHNGGAGGRELRRREPLLPGGRPLGVPRREAPAAAKNAHPSLKRNDPPKHETPP
;
A
#
# COMPACT_ATOMS: atom_id res chain seq x y z
N MET A 1 -51.66 -13.66 60.32
CA MET A 1 -50.24 -13.94 60.61
C MET A 1 -49.43 -12.88 59.89
N SER A 2 -48.68 -12.06 60.61
CA SER A 2 -47.75 -11.11 59.99
C SER A 2 -46.72 -11.90 59.17
N ALA A 3 -46.34 -11.40 58.00
CA ALA A 3 -45.14 -11.91 57.33
C ALA A 3 -43.95 -11.76 58.28
N PRO A 4 -43.03 -12.73 58.38
CA PRO A 4 -41.83 -12.56 59.18
C PRO A 4 -41.04 -11.37 58.60
N GLU A 5 -40.69 -10.40 59.44
CA GLU A 5 -39.77 -9.33 59.03
C GLU A 5 -38.45 -9.99 58.60
N GLU A 6 -38.13 -9.92 57.30
CA GLU A 6 -36.84 -10.38 56.80
C GLU A 6 -35.75 -9.52 57.44
N ARG A 7 -34.92 -10.16 58.28
CA ARG A 7 -33.79 -9.47 58.91
C ARG A 7 -32.82 -8.99 57.81
N PRO A 8 -32.29 -7.76 57.90
CA PRO A 8 -31.31 -7.25 56.94
C PRO A 8 -30.15 -8.22 56.72
N GLU A 9 -29.73 -8.40 55.47
CA GLU A 9 -28.59 -9.24 55.12
C GLU A 9 -27.31 -8.39 55.16
N GLU A 10 -26.28 -8.83 55.91
CA GLU A 10 -24.97 -8.17 55.89
C GLU A 10 -24.36 -8.26 54.48
N LEU A 11 -23.74 -7.17 54.01
CA LEU A 11 -23.16 -7.09 52.66
C LEU A 11 -22.19 -8.23 52.35
N THR A 12 -21.41 -8.66 53.34
CA THR A 12 -20.47 -9.78 53.24
C THR A 12 -21.19 -11.09 52.92
N ALA A 13 -22.23 -11.44 53.68
CA ALA A 13 -23.00 -12.68 53.49
C ALA A 13 -23.76 -12.68 52.15
N TYR A 14 -24.30 -11.52 51.75
CA TYR A 14 -24.93 -11.33 50.45
C TYR A 14 -23.94 -11.58 49.30
N ALA A 15 -22.75 -10.98 49.38
CA ALA A 15 -21.72 -11.11 48.36
C ALA A 15 -21.13 -12.53 48.30
N GLU A 16 -20.88 -13.17 49.44
CA GLU A 16 -20.43 -14.58 49.49
C GLU A 16 -21.43 -15.51 48.80
N ARG A 17 -22.73 -15.35 49.08
CA ARG A 17 -23.80 -16.13 48.43
C ARG A 17 -23.82 -15.95 46.91
N VAL A 18 -23.73 -14.70 46.43
CA VAL A 18 -23.71 -14.40 44.99
C VAL A 18 -22.45 -14.96 44.31
N LEU A 19 -21.30 -14.93 44.98
CA LEU A 19 -20.03 -15.33 44.39
C LEU A 19 -19.80 -16.85 44.41
N PHE A 20 -20.15 -17.50 45.52
CA PHE A 20 -19.75 -18.89 45.83
C PHE A 20 -20.87 -19.93 45.78
N SER A 21 -22.16 -19.57 45.69
CA SER A 21 -23.17 -20.59 45.40
C SER A 21 -23.01 -21.12 43.97
N ALA A 22 -23.13 -22.43 43.80
CA ALA A 22 -23.21 -23.07 42.49
C ALA A 22 -24.61 -22.93 41.86
N GLU A 23 -25.64 -22.59 42.64
CA GLU A 23 -27.02 -22.54 42.18
C GLU A 23 -27.43 -21.13 41.70
N LEU A 24 -28.02 -21.05 40.52
CA LEU A 24 -28.47 -19.78 39.94
C LEU A 24 -29.60 -19.14 40.79
N ALA A 25 -30.44 -19.95 41.43
CA ALA A 25 -31.52 -19.47 42.30
C ALA A 25 -30.97 -18.70 43.51
N ASP A 26 -29.90 -19.20 44.15
CA ASP A 26 -29.23 -18.50 45.26
C ASP A 26 -28.60 -17.19 44.81
N LYS A 27 -28.01 -17.17 43.61
CA LYS A 27 -27.46 -15.94 43.01
C LYS A 27 -28.53 -14.91 42.66
N LEU A 28 -29.78 -15.33 42.47
CA LEU A 28 -30.91 -14.44 42.14
C LEU A 28 -31.66 -13.92 43.39
N ARG A 29 -31.42 -14.47 44.58
CA ARG A 29 -32.06 -13.97 45.82
C ARG A 29 -31.60 -12.54 46.13
N ARG A 30 -32.55 -11.61 46.16
CA ARG A 30 -32.38 -10.18 46.46
C ARG A 30 -32.83 -9.90 47.89
N PRO A 31 -32.00 -9.31 48.77
CA PRO A 31 -32.46 -8.86 50.08
C PRO A 31 -33.25 -7.54 49.98
N GLU A 32 -34.26 -7.37 50.84
CA GLU A 32 -35.03 -6.12 50.95
C GLU A 32 -34.20 -5.00 51.58
N ALA A 33 -33.42 -5.32 52.62
CA ALA A 33 -32.57 -4.40 53.36
C ALA A 33 -31.14 -4.95 53.54
N PHE A 34 -30.18 -4.03 53.62
CA PHE A 34 -28.77 -4.32 53.82
C PHE A 34 -28.29 -3.80 55.18
N THR A 35 -27.31 -4.47 55.76
CA THR A 35 -26.43 -3.90 56.78
C THR A 35 -24.96 -4.01 56.38
N ASP A 36 -24.15 -3.07 56.84
CA ASP A 36 -22.72 -2.95 56.51
C ASP A 36 -21.94 -2.73 57.83
N THR A 37 -22.21 -3.59 58.82
CA THR A 37 -21.65 -3.46 60.17
C THR A 37 -20.44 -4.36 60.39
N LEU A 38 -20.36 -5.48 59.66
CA LEU A 38 -19.29 -6.48 59.77
C LEU A 38 -18.70 -6.82 58.38
N PRO A 39 -17.97 -5.88 57.74
CA PRO A 39 -17.44 -6.07 56.39
C PRO A 39 -16.34 -7.15 56.30
N GLY A 40 -15.79 -7.61 57.43
CA GLY A 40 -14.86 -8.74 57.49
C GLY A 40 -13.45 -8.45 56.94
N PRO A 41 -12.58 -9.49 56.86
CA PRO A 41 -11.27 -9.39 56.24
C PRO A 41 -11.37 -9.44 54.70
N ALA A 42 -10.45 -8.77 54.01
CA ALA A 42 -10.41 -8.78 52.55
C ALA A 42 -10.07 -10.17 52.00
N ILE A 43 -10.87 -10.68 51.05
CA ILE A 43 -10.60 -11.98 50.42
C ILE A 43 -9.48 -11.90 49.36
N GLY A 44 -8.81 -13.03 49.15
CA GLY A 44 -7.71 -13.16 48.20
C GLY A 44 -8.13 -13.23 46.72
N ALA A 45 -7.26 -13.85 45.91
CA ALA A 45 -7.56 -14.11 44.50
C ALA A 45 -8.64 -15.20 44.36
N VAL A 46 -9.73 -14.86 43.68
CA VAL A 46 -10.77 -15.82 43.26
C VAL A 46 -10.53 -16.14 41.79
N SER A 47 -10.32 -17.41 41.46
CA SER A 47 -10.00 -17.83 40.09
C SER A 47 -11.19 -17.71 39.15
N LEU A 48 -12.34 -18.25 39.57
CA LEU A 48 -13.64 -18.17 38.89
C LEU A 48 -14.77 -18.19 39.94
N PRO A 49 -15.94 -17.59 39.65
CA PRO A 49 -17.14 -17.73 40.47
C PRO A 49 -17.71 -19.15 40.35
N ALA A 50 -18.37 -19.63 41.40
CA ALA A 50 -19.09 -20.91 41.35
C ALA A 50 -20.32 -20.77 40.46
N ARG A 51 -20.62 -21.74 39.59
CA ARG A 51 -21.73 -21.70 38.62
C ARG A 51 -22.20 -23.13 38.26
N PRO A 52 -23.43 -23.31 37.74
CA PRO A 52 -23.88 -24.60 37.20
C PRO A 52 -23.04 -25.06 36.01
N ALA A 53 -22.97 -26.36 35.74
CA ALA A 53 -22.16 -26.92 34.64
C ALA A 53 -22.47 -26.34 33.25
N GLY A 54 -23.74 -25.98 32.98
CA GLY A 54 -24.14 -25.31 31.74
C GLY A 54 -23.59 -23.88 31.59
N LEU A 55 -23.13 -23.26 32.67
CA LEU A 55 -22.59 -21.90 32.74
C LEU A 55 -21.10 -21.85 33.11
N ALA A 56 -20.41 -22.98 33.00
CA ALA A 56 -18.97 -23.08 33.19
C ALA A 56 -18.21 -22.13 32.26
N LEU A 57 -17.24 -21.40 32.81
CA LEU A 57 -16.39 -20.44 32.09
C LEU A 57 -15.16 -21.12 31.46
N ASP A 58 -15.39 -22.27 30.82
CA ASP A 58 -14.36 -23.08 30.14
C ASP A 58 -14.15 -22.65 28.67
N SER A 59 -13.00 -23.03 28.11
CA SER A 59 -12.64 -22.78 26.70
C SER A 59 -12.95 -23.96 25.77
N LEU A 60 -13.47 -25.06 26.29
CA LEU A 60 -13.69 -26.33 25.59
C LEU A 60 -15.07 -26.38 24.91
N ARG A 61 -16.08 -25.70 25.45
CA ARG A 61 -17.43 -25.59 24.82
C ARG A 61 -17.47 -24.69 23.58
N GLY A 62 -16.34 -24.11 23.17
CA GLY A 62 -16.24 -23.26 21.98
C GLY A 62 -16.78 -21.84 22.19
N LYS A 63 -17.08 -21.13 21.10
CA LYS A 63 -17.52 -19.73 21.14
C LYS A 63 -18.86 -19.56 20.42
N ALA A 64 -19.86 -19.04 21.13
CA ALA A 64 -21.11 -18.58 20.52
C ALA A 64 -20.91 -17.27 19.74
N GLU A 65 -21.53 -17.15 18.58
CA GLU A 65 -21.57 -15.89 17.82
C GLU A 65 -22.81 -15.07 18.18
N PHE A 66 -22.63 -13.75 18.30
CA PHE A 66 -23.74 -12.84 18.54
C PHE A 66 -24.62 -12.74 17.26
N PRO A 67 -25.96 -12.86 17.38
CA PRO A 67 -26.85 -12.89 16.22
C PRO A 67 -26.89 -11.53 15.48
N GLN A 68 -26.54 -11.53 14.19
CA GLN A 68 -26.60 -10.34 13.33
C GLN A 68 -28.01 -10.07 12.75
N ASN A 69 -28.90 -11.07 12.76
CA ASN A 69 -30.27 -10.96 12.27
C ASN A 69 -31.24 -11.31 13.41
N LEU A 70 -32.05 -10.35 13.82
CA LEU A 70 -33.01 -10.46 14.93
C LEU A 70 -34.45 -10.80 14.49
N VAL A 71 -34.70 -10.99 13.19
CA VAL A 71 -36.04 -11.37 12.68
C VAL A 71 -36.54 -12.70 13.29
N PRO A 72 -35.72 -13.77 13.40
CA PRO A 72 -36.17 -15.00 14.06
C PRO A 72 -36.30 -14.83 15.59
N ALA A 73 -37.39 -15.30 16.19
CA ALA A 73 -37.62 -15.23 17.64
C ALA A 73 -36.48 -15.85 18.47
N ALA A 74 -36.04 -17.05 18.09
CA ALA A 74 -34.89 -17.71 18.72
C ALA A 74 -33.59 -16.90 18.59
N ALA A 75 -33.42 -16.09 17.54
CA ALA A 75 -32.25 -15.22 17.42
C ALA A 75 -32.29 -14.05 18.41
N ARG A 76 -33.49 -13.54 18.75
CA ARG A 76 -33.66 -12.57 19.84
C ARG A 76 -33.39 -13.20 21.19
N GLY A 77 -33.92 -14.41 21.46
CA GLY A 77 -33.62 -15.17 22.67
C GLY A 77 -32.11 -15.38 22.86
N ARG A 78 -31.37 -15.69 21.78
CA ARG A 78 -29.89 -15.76 21.81
C ARG A 78 -29.22 -14.41 22.08
N ALA A 79 -29.75 -13.29 21.58
CA ALA A 79 -29.21 -11.96 21.89
C ALA A 79 -29.33 -11.64 23.39
N LEU A 80 -30.51 -11.91 23.96
CA LEU A 80 -30.79 -11.72 25.39
C LEU A 80 -29.95 -12.67 26.27
N HIS A 81 -29.62 -13.89 25.81
CA HIS A 81 -28.69 -14.79 26.52
C HIS A 81 -27.31 -14.14 26.75
N PHE A 82 -26.76 -13.42 25.75
CA PHE A 82 -25.50 -12.71 25.93
C PHE A 82 -25.61 -11.60 26.99
N PHE A 83 -26.73 -10.87 27.03
CA PHE A 83 -26.96 -9.82 28.02
C PHE A 83 -27.17 -10.42 29.42
N ALA A 84 -27.95 -11.49 29.57
CA ALA A 84 -28.10 -12.24 30.82
C ALA A 84 -26.74 -12.75 31.36
N ASN A 85 -25.83 -13.22 30.50
CA ASN A 85 -24.49 -13.58 30.95
C ASN A 85 -23.65 -12.36 31.37
N HIS A 86 -23.86 -11.18 30.77
CA HIS A 86 -23.23 -9.93 31.22
C HIS A 86 -23.72 -9.54 32.62
N GLU A 87 -25.03 -9.54 32.88
CA GLU A 87 -25.55 -9.14 34.20
C GLU A 87 -25.10 -10.12 35.29
N LEU A 88 -25.08 -11.42 35.00
CA LEU A 88 -24.54 -12.42 35.94
C LEU A 88 -23.06 -12.19 36.26
N LEU A 89 -22.26 -11.76 35.28
CA LEU A 89 -20.85 -11.40 35.51
C LEU A 89 -20.70 -10.08 36.27
N ALA A 90 -21.56 -9.09 35.99
CA ALA A 90 -21.58 -7.82 36.71
C ALA A 90 -21.90 -8.05 38.19
N MET A 91 -22.96 -8.81 38.50
CA MET A 91 -23.32 -9.24 39.86
C MET A 91 -22.14 -9.90 40.61
N GLU A 92 -21.45 -10.84 39.97
CA GLU A 92 -20.32 -11.56 40.56
C GLU A 92 -19.09 -10.67 40.76
N LEU A 93 -18.85 -9.69 39.87
CA LEU A 93 -17.77 -8.70 40.01
C LEU A 93 -18.08 -7.66 41.10
N MET A 94 -19.34 -7.26 41.25
CA MET A 94 -19.80 -6.40 42.34
C MET A 94 -19.66 -7.13 43.68
N ALA A 95 -20.07 -8.40 43.76
CA ALA A 95 -19.86 -9.26 44.94
C ALA A 95 -18.37 -9.40 45.28
N LEU A 96 -17.52 -9.69 44.29
CA LEU A 96 -16.06 -9.73 44.47
C LEU A 96 -15.50 -8.39 44.97
N GLY A 97 -16.04 -7.27 44.48
CA GLY A 97 -15.68 -5.92 44.93
C GLY A 97 -16.00 -5.67 46.40
N LEU A 98 -17.19 -6.10 46.87
CA LEU A 98 -17.59 -6.00 48.28
C LEU A 98 -16.64 -6.80 49.18
N LEU A 99 -16.34 -8.05 48.83
CA LEU A 99 -15.50 -8.95 49.63
C LEU A 99 -14.00 -8.63 49.58
N ARG A 100 -13.51 -8.05 48.48
CA ARG A 100 -12.09 -7.68 48.34
C ARG A 100 -11.78 -6.31 48.94
N PHE A 101 -12.78 -5.42 49.03
CA PHE A 101 -12.58 -4.05 49.50
C PHE A 101 -13.42 -3.68 50.74
N PRO A 102 -13.38 -4.47 51.84
CA PRO A 102 -14.07 -4.14 53.09
C PRO A 102 -13.59 -2.81 53.71
N GLN A 103 -12.40 -2.32 53.34
CA GLN A 103 -11.84 -1.04 53.76
C GLN A 103 -12.28 0.16 52.89
N ALA A 104 -13.10 -0.04 51.85
CA ALA A 104 -13.62 1.07 51.06
C ALA A 104 -14.54 2.01 51.90
N PRO A 105 -14.93 3.17 51.38
CA PRO A 105 -15.95 3.99 52.04
C PRO A 105 -17.30 3.24 52.13
N PRO A 106 -18.06 3.33 53.23
CA PRO A 106 -19.36 2.64 53.37
C PRO A 106 -20.36 3.01 52.25
N GLU A 107 -20.39 4.27 51.84
CA GLU A 107 -21.21 4.73 50.72
C GLU A 107 -20.81 4.13 49.35
N PHE A 108 -19.57 3.68 49.19
CA PHE A 108 -19.13 2.92 48.01
C PHE A 108 -19.72 1.51 48.05
N ARG A 109 -19.51 0.78 49.16
CA ARG A 109 -20.05 -0.57 49.35
C ARG A 109 -21.57 -0.62 49.23
N LEU A 110 -22.28 0.28 49.90
CA LEU A 110 -23.75 0.36 49.83
C LEU A 110 -24.26 0.67 48.42
N GLY A 111 -23.57 1.52 47.65
CA GLY A 111 -23.95 1.78 46.26
C GLY A 111 -23.68 0.60 45.33
N LEU A 112 -22.55 -0.09 45.54
CA LEU A 112 -22.19 -1.32 44.81
C LEU A 112 -23.19 -2.46 45.08
N ALA A 113 -23.63 -2.62 46.33
CA ALA A 113 -24.67 -3.59 46.71
C ALA A 113 -26.05 -3.26 46.13
N ASN A 114 -26.39 -1.97 46.01
CA ASN A 114 -27.62 -1.56 45.32
C ASN A 114 -27.56 -1.82 43.81
N ALA A 115 -26.41 -1.59 43.16
CA ALA A 115 -26.21 -1.95 41.76
C ALA A 115 -26.34 -3.47 41.56
N LEU A 116 -25.72 -4.29 42.42
CA LEU A 116 -25.83 -5.76 42.39
C LEU A 116 -27.30 -6.21 42.44
N ARG A 117 -28.10 -5.59 43.30
CA ARG A 117 -29.54 -5.87 43.43
C ARG A 117 -30.37 -5.43 42.21
N ASP A 118 -29.99 -4.36 41.54
CA ASP A 118 -30.57 -3.96 40.25
C ASP A 118 -30.17 -4.98 39.15
N GLU A 119 -28.92 -5.44 39.08
CA GLU A 119 -28.52 -6.48 38.12
C GLU A 119 -29.21 -7.82 38.34
N GLN A 120 -29.47 -8.21 39.60
CA GLN A 120 -30.32 -9.36 39.90
C GLN A 120 -31.74 -9.20 39.33
N ARG A 121 -32.28 -7.97 39.27
CA ARG A 121 -33.56 -7.68 38.60
C ARG A 121 -33.41 -7.76 37.08
N HIS A 122 -32.35 -7.17 36.50
CA HIS A 122 -32.10 -7.21 35.06
C HIS A 122 -31.95 -8.64 34.54
N LEU A 123 -31.16 -9.46 35.22
CA LEU A 123 -31.00 -10.88 34.93
C LEU A 123 -32.33 -11.64 34.99
N ALA A 124 -33.16 -11.40 36.01
CA ALA A 124 -34.48 -12.03 36.12
C ALA A 124 -35.43 -11.63 34.97
N LEU A 125 -35.39 -10.37 34.52
CA LEU A 125 -36.16 -9.89 33.37
C LEU A 125 -35.71 -10.55 32.06
N TYR A 126 -34.39 -10.65 31.81
CA TYR A 126 -33.87 -11.37 30.65
C TYR A 126 -34.24 -12.85 30.68
N LEU A 127 -34.12 -13.53 31.83
CA LEU A 127 -34.49 -14.94 31.97
C LEU A 127 -35.96 -15.21 31.61
N GLY A 128 -36.87 -14.35 32.07
CA GLY A 128 -38.28 -14.42 31.68
C GLY A 128 -38.46 -14.27 30.17
N ARG A 129 -37.92 -13.20 29.58
CA ARG A 129 -38.08 -12.93 28.14
C ARG A 129 -37.38 -13.96 27.24
N MET A 130 -36.25 -14.50 27.68
CA MET A 130 -35.55 -15.59 26.98
C MET A 130 -36.39 -16.87 26.97
N SER A 131 -37.08 -17.19 28.08
CA SER A 131 -37.95 -18.37 28.17
C SER A 131 -39.15 -18.27 27.21
N GLU A 132 -39.78 -17.10 27.11
CA GLU A 132 -40.85 -16.82 26.13
C GLU A 132 -40.37 -16.99 24.67
N LEU A 133 -39.10 -16.67 24.41
CA LEU A 133 -38.45 -16.81 23.10
C LEU A 133 -37.82 -18.20 22.87
N GLY A 134 -37.99 -19.14 23.81
CA GLY A 134 -37.54 -20.52 23.70
C GLY A 134 -36.02 -20.72 23.81
N VAL A 135 -35.33 -19.93 24.64
CA VAL A 135 -33.88 -20.05 24.89
C VAL A 135 -33.60 -20.10 26.39
N GLY A 136 -32.85 -21.10 26.85
CA GLY A 136 -32.40 -21.26 28.23
C GLY A 136 -31.01 -20.64 28.49
N LEU A 137 -30.80 -20.07 29.67
CA LEU A 137 -29.47 -19.61 30.09
C LEU A 137 -28.54 -20.82 30.32
N GLY A 138 -27.38 -20.83 29.65
CA GLY A 138 -26.41 -21.95 29.67
C GLY A 138 -26.53 -22.95 28.50
N GLU A 139 -27.54 -22.81 27.62
CA GLU A 139 -27.64 -23.59 26.38
C GLU A 139 -26.53 -23.24 25.38
N LEU A 140 -26.14 -21.95 25.33
CA LEU A 140 -24.99 -21.47 24.56
C LEU A 140 -23.74 -21.32 25.44
N PRO A 141 -22.53 -21.53 24.89
CA PRO A 141 -21.27 -21.17 25.54
C PRO A 141 -21.23 -19.70 25.96
N VAL A 142 -20.87 -19.46 27.23
CA VAL A 142 -20.81 -18.12 27.84
C VAL A 142 -19.42 -17.50 27.75
N SER A 143 -19.36 -16.17 27.67
CA SER A 143 -18.08 -15.44 27.68
C SER A 143 -17.58 -15.23 29.11
N ARG A 144 -16.28 -15.42 29.33
CA ARG A 144 -15.58 -15.07 30.58
C ARG A 144 -14.91 -13.69 30.58
N PHE A 145 -15.11 -12.90 29.53
CA PHE A 145 -14.31 -11.70 29.27
C PHE A 145 -14.40 -10.63 30.38
N PHE A 146 -15.58 -10.31 30.91
CA PHE A 146 -15.70 -9.30 31.98
C PHE A 146 -15.00 -9.75 33.26
N TRP A 147 -15.15 -11.04 33.62
CA TRP A 147 -14.44 -11.61 34.76
C TRP A 147 -12.93 -11.48 34.59
N ASP A 148 -12.35 -11.97 33.49
CA ASP A 148 -10.91 -11.92 33.25
C ASP A 148 -10.35 -10.47 33.19
N ALA A 149 -11.19 -9.50 32.78
CA ALA A 149 -10.79 -8.10 32.70
C ALA A 149 -10.79 -7.35 34.05
N LEU A 150 -11.49 -7.86 35.06
CA LEU A 150 -11.67 -7.17 36.35
C LEU A 150 -11.34 -8.02 37.59
N CYS A 151 -11.26 -9.35 37.51
CA CYS A 151 -10.99 -10.21 38.66
C CYS A 151 -9.61 -9.99 39.30
N SER A 152 -8.69 -9.30 38.62
CA SER A 152 -7.37 -8.87 39.08
C SER A 152 -7.29 -7.40 39.53
N MET A 153 -8.44 -6.72 39.69
CA MET A 153 -8.52 -5.38 40.28
C MET A 153 -7.96 -5.37 41.71
N ASP A 154 -7.14 -4.36 42.00
CA ASP A 154 -6.37 -4.19 43.24
C ASP A 154 -6.81 -3.00 44.10
N SER A 155 -7.75 -2.18 43.60
CA SER A 155 -8.28 -1.03 44.32
C SER A 155 -9.76 -0.76 44.01
N PRO A 156 -10.50 -0.14 44.95
CA PRO A 156 -11.85 0.37 44.71
C PRO A 156 -11.92 1.35 43.52
N ALA A 157 -10.87 2.14 43.31
CA ALA A 157 -10.76 3.09 42.21
C ALA A 157 -10.67 2.39 40.85
N ALA A 158 -9.88 1.32 40.73
CA ALA A 158 -9.83 0.49 39.52
C ALA A 158 -11.18 -0.21 39.23
N LEU A 159 -11.88 -0.67 40.27
CA LEU A 159 -13.24 -1.23 40.13
C LEU A 159 -14.24 -0.15 39.64
N ALA A 160 -14.27 1.03 40.26
CA ALA A 160 -15.16 2.13 39.84
C ALA A 160 -14.88 2.61 38.41
N ALA A 161 -13.61 2.68 38.01
CA ALA A 161 -13.19 3.06 36.67
C ALA A 161 -13.53 2.00 35.61
N GLY A 162 -13.32 0.72 35.94
CA GLY A 162 -13.47 -0.40 35.01
C GLY A 162 -14.89 -0.98 34.92
N LEU A 163 -15.56 -1.24 36.04
CA LEU A 163 -16.96 -1.63 36.03
C LEU A 163 -17.82 -0.40 35.69
N GLY A 164 -17.89 0.57 36.62
CA GLY A 164 -18.79 1.72 36.57
C GLY A 164 -18.61 2.66 35.37
N LEU A 165 -17.38 2.90 34.91
CA LEU A 165 -17.12 3.81 33.77
C LEU A 165 -16.68 3.13 32.48
N VAL A 166 -16.37 1.82 32.44
CA VAL A 166 -16.16 1.10 31.17
C VAL A 166 -17.31 0.16 30.84
N LEU A 167 -17.70 -0.77 31.71
CA LEU A 167 -18.75 -1.74 31.38
C LEU A 167 -20.14 -1.10 31.37
N GLU A 168 -20.57 -0.49 32.48
CA GLU A 168 -21.92 0.09 32.60
C GLU A 168 -22.10 1.24 31.59
N GLN A 169 -21.06 2.05 31.39
CA GLN A 169 -21.07 3.14 30.41
C GLN A 169 -21.22 2.64 28.97
N ALA A 170 -20.71 1.44 28.65
CA ALA A 170 -20.94 0.81 27.35
C ALA A 170 -22.38 0.28 27.22
N ASN A 171 -23.00 -0.16 28.33
CA ASN A 171 -24.36 -0.66 28.32
C ASN A 171 -25.38 0.42 27.94
N LEU A 172 -25.11 1.70 28.25
CA LEU A 172 -25.88 2.84 27.77
C LEU A 172 -26.08 2.83 26.23
N ASP A 173 -25.00 2.58 25.48
CA ASP A 173 -25.07 2.52 24.01
C ASP A 173 -25.75 1.23 23.50
N PHE A 174 -25.51 0.11 24.18
CA PHE A 174 -26.10 -1.18 23.81
C PHE A 174 -27.61 -1.20 24.05
N CYS A 175 -28.10 -0.62 25.15
CA CYS A 175 -29.52 -0.48 25.42
C CYS A 175 -30.21 0.34 24.32
N VAL A 176 -29.70 1.55 24.00
CA VAL A 176 -30.27 2.38 22.92
C VAL A 176 -30.25 1.65 21.57
N HIS A 177 -29.15 0.98 21.24
CA HIS A 177 -29.01 0.25 19.98
C HIS A 177 -29.99 -0.91 19.86
N TYR A 178 -30.05 -1.78 20.87
CA TYR A 178 -30.88 -2.99 20.82
C TYR A 178 -32.36 -2.71 21.08
N ALA A 179 -32.71 -1.67 21.84
CA ALA A 179 -34.09 -1.18 21.93
C ALA A 179 -34.64 -0.86 20.54
N ALA A 180 -33.89 -0.10 19.73
CA ALA A 180 -34.26 0.21 18.36
C ALA A 180 -34.26 -1.04 17.44
N ALA A 181 -33.28 -1.93 17.60
CA ALA A 181 -33.14 -3.13 16.77
C ALA A 181 -34.27 -4.16 17.00
N PHE A 182 -34.74 -4.34 18.24
CA PHE A 182 -35.88 -5.20 18.56
C PHE A 182 -37.19 -4.62 18.02
N ARG A 183 -37.42 -3.31 18.20
CA ARG A 183 -38.59 -2.62 17.65
C ARG A 183 -38.66 -2.67 16.13
N ALA A 184 -37.52 -2.57 15.45
CA ALA A 184 -37.43 -2.66 13.98
C ALA A 184 -37.87 -4.03 13.43
N VAL A 185 -37.90 -5.09 14.26
CA VAL A 185 -38.42 -6.42 13.90
C VAL A 185 -39.76 -6.75 14.58
N GLY A 186 -40.43 -5.75 15.17
CA GLY A 186 -41.76 -5.89 15.79
C GLY A 186 -41.77 -6.42 17.22
N ASP A 187 -40.61 -6.50 17.90
CA ASP A 187 -40.50 -6.97 19.29
C ASP A 187 -40.44 -5.77 20.26
N GLU A 188 -41.61 -5.19 20.54
CA GLU A 188 -41.74 -4.06 21.46
C GLU A 188 -41.45 -4.44 22.91
N GLU A 189 -41.76 -5.68 23.33
CA GLU A 189 -41.53 -6.16 24.69
C GLU A 189 -40.04 -6.21 25.03
N SER A 190 -39.21 -6.79 24.13
CA SER A 190 -37.75 -6.76 24.28
C SER A 190 -37.20 -5.34 24.14
N GLY A 191 -37.83 -4.47 23.34
CA GLY A 191 -37.47 -3.05 23.23
C GLY A 191 -37.70 -2.25 24.53
N ALA A 192 -38.87 -2.41 25.14
CA ALA A 192 -39.25 -1.75 26.39
C ALA A 192 -38.43 -2.27 27.59
N LEU A 193 -38.00 -3.53 27.56
CA LEU A 193 -37.06 -4.12 28.52
C LEU A 193 -35.71 -3.37 28.49
N MET A 194 -35.13 -3.13 27.30
CA MET A 194 -33.88 -2.36 27.18
C MET A 194 -34.06 -0.91 27.67
N ASP A 195 -35.20 -0.27 27.45
CA ASP A 195 -35.49 1.08 27.96
C ASP A 195 -35.66 1.14 29.49
N LEU A 196 -36.07 0.04 30.13
CA LEU A 196 -36.10 -0.06 31.59
C LEU A 196 -34.67 -0.11 32.12
N ILE A 197 -33.86 -1.05 31.62
CA ILE A 197 -32.45 -1.22 32.04
C ILE A 197 -31.65 0.08 31.81
N LEU A 198 -31.82 0.75 30.67
CA LEU A 198 -31.17 2.04 30.40
C LEU A 198 -31.43 3.10 31.49
N ARG A 199 -32.62 3.14 32.09
CA ARG A 199 -32.95 4.09 33.17
C ARG A 199 -32.26 3.74 34.49
N ASP A 200 -31.97 2.47 34.70
CA ASP A 200 -31.28 1.96 35.88
C ASP A 200 -29.76 2.17 35.76
N GLU A 201 -29.19 1.87 34.60
CA GLU A 201 -27.79 2.12 34.22
C GLU A 201 -27.32 3.55 34.44
N LEU A 202 -28.18 4.55 34.19
CA LEU A 202 -27.87 5.96 34.50
C LEU A 202 -27.50 6.19 35.97
N ARG A 203 -27.96 5.34 36.90
CA ARG A 203 -27.59 5.39 38.32
C ARG A 203 -26.24 4.71 38.57
N HIS A 204 -25.97 3.58 37.92
CA HIS A 204 -24.73 2.81 38.08
C HIS A 204 -23.52 3.58 37.54
N VAL A 205 -23.63 4.12 36.32
CA VAL A 205 -22.58 4.98 35.74
C VAL A 205 -22.39 6.26 36.56
N ARG A 206 -23.46 6.83 37.15
CA ARG A 206 -23.36 7.99 38.05
C ARG A 206 -22.65 7.66 39.37
N HIS A 207 -22.86 6.46 39.91
CA HIS A 207 -22.10 5.95 41.05
C HIS A 207 -20.61 5.81 40.71
N GLY A 208 -20.28 5.15 39.58
CA GLY A 208 -18.89 5.05 39.09
C GLY A 208 -18.23 6.41 38.90
N LEU A 209 -18.93 7.36 38.28
CA LEU A 209 -18.47 8.75 38.09
C LEU A 209 -18.19 9.48 39.42
N ARG A 210 -19.07 9.34 40.42
CA ARG A 210 -18.87 9.95 41.74
C ARG A 210 -17.56 9.48 42.37
N TRP A 211 -17.27 8.19 42.27
CA TRP A 211 -16.12 7.58 42.92
C TRP A 211 -14.81 7.76 42.16
N VAL A 212 -14.83 7.76 40.83
CA VAL A 212 -13.65 8.14 40.03
C VAL A 212 -13.27 9.61 40.29
N ARG A 213 -14.24 10.52 40.48
CA ARG A 213 -13.97 11.90 40.94
C ARG A 213 -13.41 11.99 42.36
N HIS A 214 -13.77 11.06 43.25
CA HIS A 214 -13.27 11.03 44.62
C HIS A 214 -11.81 10.57 44.71
N TRP A 215 -11.37 9.70 43.79
CA TRP A 215 -9.98 9.22 43.67
C TRP A 215 -9.18 9.88 42.53
N GLN A 216 -9.63 11.06 42.11
CA GLN A 216 -8.96 11.92 41.13
C GLN A 216 -7.86 12.75 41.81
N GLU A 217 -6.67 12.84 41.21
CA GLU A 217 -5.58 13.64 41.80
C GLU A 217 -5.87 15.15 41.65
N PRO A 218 -5.44 16.00 42.61
CA PRO A 218 -5.65 17.45 42.53
C PRO A 218 -5.07 18.07 41.24
N GLY A 219 -5.94 18.64 40.41
CA GLY A 219 -5.57 19.28 39.13
C GLY A 219 -5.43 18.32 37.94
N GLU A 220 -5.61 17.02 38.12
CA GLU A 220 -5.77 16.05 37.03
C GLU A 220 -7.12 16.26 36.33
N ASP A 221 -7.23 16.03 35.01
CA ASP A 221 -8.52 16.02 34.32
C ASP A 221 -9.23 14.66 34.45
N LEU A 222 -10.57 14.67 34.47
CA LEU A 222 -11.37 13.48 34.77
C LEU A 222 -11.12 12.31 33.80
N PHE A 223 -10.90 12.59 32.51
CA PHE A 223 -10.69 11.53 31.53
C PHE A 223 -9.30 10.91 31.72
N SER A 224 -8.28 11.70 32.00
CA SER A 224 -6.93 11.20 32.27
C SER A 224 -6.87 10.44 33.60
N ALA A 225 -7.55 10.92 34.64
CA ALA A 225 -7.72 10.22 35.91
C ALA A 225 -8.38 8.84 35.72
N TRP A 226 -9.45 8.80 34.93
CA TRP A 226 -10.11 7.56 34.56
C TRP A 226 -9.19 6.63 33.74
N GLU A 227 -8.55 7.13 32.67
CA GLU A 227 -7.66 6.34 31.80
C GLU A 227 -6.47 5.75 32.60
N ARG A 228 -5.93 6.48 33.58
CA ARG A 228 -4.88 6.03 34.51
C ARG A 228 -5.31 4.86 35.40
N LEU A 229 -6.58 4.79 35.78
CA LEU A 229 -7.14 3.73 36.63
C LEU A 229 -7.49 2.45 35.85
N LEU A 230 -7.48 2.48 34.50
CA LEU A 230 -7.80 1.33 33.68
C LEU A 230 -6.59 0.40 33.48
N LYS A 231 -6.80 -0.89 33.73
CA LYS A 231 -5.83 -1.95 33.45
C LYS A 231 -6.18 -2.69 32.15
N PRO A 232 -5.19 -3.06 31.31
CA PRO A 232 -5.43 -3.94 30.16
C PRO A 232 -6.13 -5.24 30.61
N PRO A 233 -7.14 -5.75 29.87
CA PRO A 233 -7.58 -5.35 28.54
C PRO A 233 -8.65 -4.25 28.50
N LEU A 234 -8.92 -3.54 29.60
CA LEU A 234 -9.81 -2.38 29.59
C LEU A 234 -9.13 -1.16 28.95
N SER A 235 -9.95 -0.32 28.34
CA SER A 235 -9.55 0.93 27.68
C SER A 235 -10.78 1.84 27.57
N PRO A 236 -10.61 3.15 27.38
CA PRO A 236 -11.74 4.04 27.11
C PRO A 236 -12.60 3.61 25.91
N ALA A 237 -12.03 2.99 24.87
CA ALA A 237 -12.81 2.52 23.73
C ALA A 237 -13.81 1.40 24.06
N ARG A 238 -13.56 0.62 25.12
CA ARG A 238 -14.52 -0.38 25.61
C ARG A 238 -15.74 0.26 26.25
N ALA A 239 -15.67 1.52 26.70
CA ALA A 239 -16.79 2.27 27.27
C ALA A 239 -17.81 2.77 26.24
N ARG A 240 -17.92 2.07 25.10
CA ARG A 240 -18.78 2.40 23.96
C ARG A 240 -19.39 1.14 23.36
N GLY A 241 -20.62 1.23 22.91
CA GLY A 241 -21.36 0.15 22.22
C GLY A 241 -21.03 0.05 20.73
N LEU A 242 -22.03 -0.29 19.92
CA LEU A 242 -21.93 -0.34 18.45
C LEU A 242 -22.11 1.04 17.81
N SER A 243 -23.07 1.81 18.33
CA SER A 243 -23.23 3.26 18.13
C SER A 243 -22.74 4.00 19.38
N PHE A 244 -22.43 5.29 19.26
CA PHE A 244 -22.07 6.14 20.40
C PHE A 244 -23.16 7.18 20.63
N ASP A 245 -23.82 7.15 21.79
CA ASP A 245 -24.83 8.13 22.20
C ASP A 245 -24.31 9.06 23.31
N ALA A 246 -24.30 10.35 23.03
CA ALA A 246 -23.89 11.38 23.98
C ALA A 246 -24.99 11.72 25.02
N ALA A 247 -26.27 11.49 24.71
CA ALA A 247 -27.39 11.96 25.55
C ALA A 247 -27.47 11.24 26.91
N PRO A 248 -27.40 9.89 27.01
CA PRO A 248 -27.33 9.20 28.29
C PRO A 248 -26.14 9.66 29.15
N ARG A 249 -24.97 9.88 28.52
CA ARG A 249 -23.74 10.33 29.20
C ARG A 249 -23.87 11.74 29.78
N ARG A 250 -24.54 12.66 29.08
CA ARG A 250 -24.91 13.98 29.62
C ARG A 250 -25.88 13.86 30.80
N ALA A 251 -26.87 12.97 30.72
CA ALA A 251 -27.83 12.73 31.81
C ALA A 251 -27.19 12.10 33.07
N VAL A 252 -26.12 11.30 32.91
CA VAL A 252 -25.27 10.84 34.03
C VAL A 252 -24.57 12.02 34.73
N GLY A 253 -24.14 13.03 33.97
CA GLY A 253 -23.33 14.16 34.44
C GLY A 253 -21.86 14.10 34.02
N LEU A 254 -21.54 13.36 32.94
CA LEU A 254 -20.20 13.36 32.34
C LEU A 254 -19.92 14.71 31.64
N PRO A 255 -18.73 15.31 31.84
CA PRO A 255 -18.34 16.54 31.15
C PRO A 255 -18.33 16.39 29.61
N GLU A 256 -18.63 17.47 28.90
CA GLU A 256 -18.69 17.45 27.43
C GLU A 256 -17.32 17.14 26.78
N ASP A 257 -16.21 17.59 27.38
CA ASP A 257 -14.85 17.24 26.93
C ASP A 257 -14.55 15.74 27.11
N PHE A 258 -15.00 15.13 28.20
CA PHE A 258 -14.91 13.68 28.43
C PHE A 258 -15.69 12.93 27.35
N ILE A 259 -16.93 13.36 27.06
CA ILE A 259 -17.80 12.76 26.03
C ILE A 259 -17.16 12.89 24.65
N GLN A 260 -16.60 14.05 24.30
CA GLN A 260 -15.94 14.28 23.01
C GLN A 260 -14.62 13.49 22.87
N ARG A 261 -13.80 13.42 23.92
CA ARG A 261 -12.61 12.57 23.97
C ARG A 261 -12.98 11.12 23.80
N LEU A 262 -14.02 10.64 24.48
CA LEU A 262 -14.51 9.27 24.35
C LEU A 262 -15.06 8.97 22.95
N ALA A 263 -15.88 9.86 22.40
CA ALA A 263 -16.41 9.74 21.03
C ALA A 263 -15.29 9.62 19.99
N SER A 264 -14.22 10.39 20.15
CA SER A 264 -13.07 10.42 19.25
C SER A 264 -11.92 9.45 19.61
N TYR A 265 -12.06 8.68 20.70
CA TYR A 265 -11.01 7.79 21.18
C TYR A 265 -10.77 6.62 20.21
N GLY A 266 -9.55 6.56 19.66
CA GLY A 266 -9.15 5.65 18.59
C GLY A 266 -8.07 4.65 19.01
N ARG A 267 -8.20 4.04 20.20
CA ARG A 267 -7.47 2.83 20.60
C ARG A 267 -8.45 1.67 20.75
N SER A 268 -7.94 0.44 20.86
CA SER A 268 -8.75 -0.77 20.73
C SER A 268 -9.77 -1.02 21.83
N LYS A 269 -10.82 -1.77 21.49
CA LYS A 269 -11.62 -2.53 22.48
C LYS A 269 -10.81 -3.73 22.99
N GLY A 270 -9.68 -3.47 23.64
CA GLY A 270 -8.87 -4.42 24.40
C GLY A 270 -8.32 -5.63 23.64
N ARG A 271 -8.19 -5.55 22.31
CA ARG A 271 -7.22 -6.37 21.58
C ARG A 271 -5.86 -5.67 21.70
N PRO A 272 -4.79 -6.34 22.17
CA PRO A 272 -3.45 -5.76 22.13
C PRO A 272 -3.10 -5.34 20.68
N PRO A 273 -2.54 -4.13 20.44
CA PRO A 273 -2.30 -3.65 19.07
C PRO A 273 -1.32 -4.55 18.33
N VAL A 274 -1.50 -4.69 17.01
CA VAL A 274 -0.39 -5.10 16.13
C VAL A 274 0.45 -3.87 15.83
N VAL A 275 1.74 -3.95 16.09
CA VAL A 275 2.70 -2.89 15.75
C VAL A 275 3.17 -3.09 14.32
N ARG A 276 3.02 -2.07 13.47
CA ARG A 276 3.56 -2.07 12.10
C ARG A 276 4.47 -0.88 11.87
N ALA A 277 5.44 -1.03 10.98
CA ALA A 277 6.31 0.04 10.53
C ALA A 277 6.69 -0.17 9.06
N PHE A 278 6.88 0.90 8.30
CA PHE A 278 7.49 0.79 6.98
C PHE A 278 9.01 0.70 7.11
N VAL A 279 9.59 -0.36 6.55
CA VAL A 279 11.03 -0.65 6.60
C VAL A 279 11.48 -0.89 5.16
N ALA A 280 12.42 -0.07 4.69
CA ALA A 280 12.89 -0.03 3.31
C ALA A 280 14.38 -0.43 3.17
N SER A 281 15.08 -0.54 4.29
CA SER A 281 16.50 -0.92 4.39
C SER A 281 16.78 -2.42 4.33
N ALA A 282 15.75 -3.28 4.31
CA ALA A 282 15.90 -4.72 4.48
C ALA A 282 16.90 -5.36 3.50
N GLU A 283 16.78 -5.06 2.20
CA GLU A 283 17.71 -5.55 1.18
C GLU A 283 19.15 -4.98 1.29
N GLU A 284 19.37 -3.90 2.05
CA GLU A 284 20.71 -3.38 2.40
C GLU A 284 21.24 -4.13 3.63
N GLU A 285 20.46 -4.21 4.71
CA GLU A 285 20.86 -4.87 5.96
C GLU A 285 21.09 -6.38 5.80
N TRP A 286 20.31 -7.08 4.96
CA TRP A 286 20.53 -8.51 4.64
C TRP A 286 21.88 -8.77 3.94
N ARG A 287 22.52 -7.73 3.39
CA ARG A 287 23.87 -7.79 2.79
C ARG A 287 24.96 -7.27 3.74
N GLY A 288 24.61 -6.94 4.99
CA GLY A 288 25.50 -6.29 5.96
C GLY A 288 25.76 -4.81 5.66
N GLU A 289 25.01 -4.18 4.75
CA GLU A 289 25.13 -2.77 4.44
C GLU A 289 24.28 -1.92 5.40
N ALA A 290 24.81 -0.78 5.84
CA ALA A 290 24.01 0.19 6.60
C ALA A 290 22.97 0.87 5.70
N PRO A 291 21.78 1.25 6.22
CA PRO A 291 20.73 1.87 5.42
C PRO A 291 21.22 3.10 4.63
N SER A 292 20.86 3.20 3.37
CA SER A 292 21.24 4.34 2.52
C SER A 292 20.38 5.59 2.77
N SER A 293 20.83 6.73 2.23
CA SER A 293 20.01 7.95 2.22
C SER A 293 18.73 7.81 1.39
N VAL A 294 18.70 6.86 0.44
CA VAL A 294 17.51 6.55 -0.37
C VAL A 294 16.51 5.79 0.49
N SER A 295 16.93 4.73 1.18
CA SER A 295 16.07 3.94 2.08
C SER A 295 15.48 4.77 3.20
N ARG A 296 16.30 5.59 3.89
CA ARG A 296 15.81 6.56 4.89
C ARG A 296 14.79 7.57 4.33
N SER A 297 14.96 8.02 3.08
CA SER A 297 13.94 8.89 2.45
C SER A 297 12.65 8.14 2.16
N LEU A 298 12.73 6.88 1.70
CA LEU A 298 11.55 6.05 1.46
C LEU A 298 10.79 5.77 2.76
N GLU A 299 11.48 5.51 3.87
CA GLU A 299 10.84 5.28 5.19
C GLU A 299 10.11 6.51 5.70
N ARG A 300 10.73 7.69 5.60
CA ARG A 300 10.07 8.95 5.94
C ARG A 300 8.87 9.24 5.03
N ASP A 301 9.03 9.06 3.72
CA ASP A 301 8.03 9.48 2.72
C ASP A 301 6.89 8.47 2.55
N LEU A 302 7.09 7.20 2.93
CA LEU A 302 6.13 6.10 2.82
C LEU A 302 5.72 5.48 4.17
N GLY A 303 6.15 6.05 5.30
CA GLY A 303 5.83 5.59 6.66
C GLY A 303 4.34 5.49 7.00
N LEU A 304 3.45 6.11 6.20
CA LEU A 304 2.00 5.97 6.31
C LEU A 304 1.41 4.74 5.60
N LEU A 305 2.16 4.02 4.77
CA LEU A 305 1.63 2.83 4.08
C LEU A 305 1.06 1.74 5.01
N PRO A 306 1.66 1.44 6.18
CA PRO A 306 1.09 0.46 7.11
C PRO A 306 -0.30 0.84 7.64
N VAL A 307 -0.64 2.14 7.71
CA VAL A 307 -1.98 2.60 8.13
C VAL A 307 -3.10 2.01 7.27
N ILE A 308 -2.85 1.80 5.97
CA ILE A 308 -3.84 1.22 5.04
C ILE A 308 -4.14 -0.27 5.37
N LEU A 309 -3.18 -0.95 6.02
CA LEU A 309 -3.22 -2.35 6.43
C LEU A 309 -3.68 -2.54 7.89
N SER A 310 -3.73 -1.46 8.67
CA SER A 310 -4.08 -1.46 10.09
C SER A 310 -5.57 -1.19 10.36
N GLY A 311 -6.07 -1.73 11.47
CA GLY A 311 -7.31 -1.25 12.09
C GLY A 311 -7.06 0.02 12.90
N GLU A 312 -8.13 0.61 13.47
CA GLU A 312 -8.02 1.70 14.46
C GLU A 312 -7.29 1.23 15.73
N ASP A 313 -7.44 -0.05 16.02
CA ASP A 313 -6.93 -0.78 17.19
C ASP A 313 -5.42 -1.08 17.16
N ASP A 314 -4.76 -0.89 16.02
CA ASP A 314 -3.34 -1.22 15.81
C ASP A 314 -2.44 0.00 16.10
N LEU A 315 -1.12 -0.20 16.06
CA LEU A 315 -0.12 0.86 16.23
C LEU A 315 0.79 0.93 15.00
N VAL A 316 1.04 2.13 14.48
CA VAL A 316 1.99 2.36 13.39
C VAL A 316 3.15 3.23 13.86
N VAL A 317 4.36 2.71 13.74
CA VAL A 317 5.60 3.46 13.96
C VAL A 317 6.03 4.11 12.65
N LEU A 318 6.33 5.40 12.68
CA LEU A 318 6.75 6.17 11.51
C LEU A 318 7.71 7.32 11.88
N PRO A 319 8.64 7.72 10.98
CA PRO A 319 9.62 8.77 11.27
C PRO A 319 9.04 10.16 11.50
N ARG A 320 7.80 10.39 11.06
CA ARG A 320 7.09 11.67 11.22
C ARG A 320 5.57 11.47 11.09
N ALA A 321 4.81 11.90 12.07
CA ALA A 321 3.36 11.90 12.03
C ALA A 321 2.81 12.96 11.04
N PRO A 322 1.69 12.67 10.36
CA PRO A 322 0.98 13.66 9.55
C PRO A 322 0.25 14.68 10.42
N SER A 323 -0.11 15.82 9.83
CA SER A 323 -0.90 16.85 10.52
C SER A 323 -2.32 16.37 10.89
N ALA A 324 -2.88 16.92 11.96
CA ALA A 324 -4.27 16.65 12.37
C ALA A 324 -5.29 16.90 11.25
N ALA A 325 -5.09 17.94 10.44
CA ALA A 325 -5.95 18.23 9.28
C ALA A 325 -5.89 17.13 8.20
N PHE A 326 -4.72 16.54 7.96
CA PHE A 326 -4.59 15.39 7.07
C PHE A 326 -5.30 14.16 7.63
N LEU A 327 -5.17 13.89 8.94
CA LEU A 327 -5.86 12.78 9.61
C LEU A 327 -7.38 12.96 9.64
N ALA A 328 -7.87 14.18 9.82
CA ALA A 328 -9.29 14.49 9.71
C ALA A 328 -9.82 14.22 8.29
N SER A 329 -9.10 14.65 7.25
CA SER A 329 -9.43 14.32 5.86
C SER A 329 -9.36 12.82 5.57
N TRP A 330 -8.44 12.08 6.20
CA TRP A 330 -8.29 10.64 6.06
C TRP A 330 -9.47 9.88 6.67
N ARG A 331 -9.89 10.24 7.89
CA ARG A 331 -11.11 9.71 8.53
C ARG A 331 -12.36 10.05 7.72
N GLY A 332 -12.43 11.25 7.14
CA GLY A 332 -13.53 11.66 6.24
C GLY A 332 -13.67 10.79 4.97
N LEU A 333 -12.65 10.01 4.61
CA LEU A 333 -12.70 9.01 3.53
C LEU A 333 -13.10 7.60 4.02
N GLY A 334 -13.49 7.45 5.29
CA GLY A 334 -13.80 6.15 5.90
C GLY A 334 -12.57 5.26 6.11
N LEU A 335 -11.37 5.86 6.20
CA LEU A 335 -10.12 5.12 6.44
C LEU A 335 -9.77 5.17 7.93
N PRO A 336 -9.42 4.02 8.55
CA PRO A 336 -9.04 3.97 9.96
C PRO A 336 -7.76 4.77 10.21
N VAL A 337 -7.63 5.30 11.42
CA VAL A 337 -6.42 5.96 11.92
C VAL A 337 -5.96 5.21 13.18
N PRO A 338 -4.93 4.34 13.10
CA PRO A 338 -4.33 3.66 14.25
C PRO A 338 -3.63 4.64 15.20
N GLU A 339 -3.17 4.15 16.36
CA GLU A 339 -2.21 4.91 17.16
C GLU A 339 -0.93 5.15 16.35
N LEU A 340 -0.50 6.40 16.25
CA LEU A 340 0.71 6.80 15.53
C LEU A 340 1.84 7.07 16.52
N LEU A 341 2.90 6.28 16.45
CA LEU A 341 4.09 6.42 17.28
C LEU A 341 5.22 7.05 16.46
N GLU A 342 5.49 8.33 16.68
CA GLU A 342 6.64 9.00 16.03
C GLU A 342 7.96 8.48 16.62
N SER A 343 8.82 7.93 15.76
CA SER A 343 10.14 7.38 16.08
C SER A 343 10.98 7.25 14.79
N PRO A 344 12.29 7.57 14.78
CA PRO A 344 13.11 7.52 13.57
C PRO A 344 13.10 6.16 12.86
N THR A 345 13.18 5.08 13.63
CA THR A 345 12.95 3.70 13.17
C THR A 345 12.08 2.91 14.15
N LEU A 346 11.66 1.70 13.74
CA LEU A 346 11.02 0.73 14.63
C LEU A 346 11.98 0.19 15.70
N ALA A 347 13.27 0.05 15.40
CA ALA A 347 14.27 -0.35 16.38
C ALA A 347 14.40 0.68 17.51
N ASP A 348 14.45 1.97 17.18
CA ASP A 348 14.48 3.07 18.16
C ASP A 348 13.19 3.15 19.01
N ALA A 349 12.08 2.64 18.48
CA ALA A 349 10.81 2.58 19.22
C ALA A 349 10.76 1.44 20.24
N ALA A 350 11.66 0.45 20.18
CA ALA A 350 11.60 -0.75 21.02
C ALA A 350 11.49 -0.46 22.53
N PRO A 351 12.22 0.48 23.15
CA PRO A 351 12.07 0.81 24.57
C PRO A 351 10.68 1.37 24.94
N ARG A 352 9.99 2.01 24.00
CA ARG A 352 8.63 2.56 24.17
C ARG A 352 7.53 1.55 23.85
N LEU A 353 7.89 0.46 23.17
CA LEU A 353 7.00 -0.63 22.78
C LEU A 353 7.04 -1.80 23.76
N ARG A 354 8.21 -2.17 24.30
CA ARG A 354 8.38 -3.28 25.27
C ARG A 354 7.44 -3.22 26.49
N PRO A 355 7.14 -2.05 27.11
CA PRO A 355 6.20 -1.98 28.23
C PRO A 355 4.72 -2.12 27.81
N ARG A 356 4.43 -2.10 26.52
CA ARG A 356 3.06 -2.20 25.99
C ARG A 356 2.74 -3.66 25.70
N HIS A 357 1.60 -4.12 26.18
CA HIS A 357 1.06 -5.42 25.76
C HIS A 357 0.65 -5.32 24.27
N THR A 358 1.37 -5.96 23.36
CA THR A 358 1.13 -5.96 21.90
C THR A 358 0.80 -7.36 21.40
N THR A 359 -0.10 -7.53 20.42
CA THR A 359 -0.44 -8.88 19.90
C THR A 359 0.65 -9.43 18.99
N ALA A 360 1.27 -8.57 18.18
CA ALA A 360 2.35 -8.95 17.26
C ALA A 360 3.15 -7.72 16.81
N ILE A 361 4.38 -7.96 16.36
CA ILE A 361 5.16 -7.00 15.58
C ILE A 361 5.15 -7.48 14.13
N GLU A 362 4.51 -6.72 13.24
CA GLU A 362 4.44 -6.98 11.80
C GLU A 362 5.15 -5.84 11.04
N PRO A 363 6.50 -5.85 10.99
CA PRO A 363 7.22 -4.86 10.21
C PRO A 363 6.96 -5.08 8.72
N TRP A 364 7.21 -4.06 7.90
CA TRP A 364 7.14 -4.22 6.45
C TRP A 364 8.06 -5.33 5.97
N ALA A 365 9.28 -5.41 6.51
CA ALA A 365 10.25 -6.47 6.31
C ALA A 365 11.03 -6.72 7.61
N TRP A 366 11.42 -7.97 7.86
CA TRP A 366 12.28 -8.33 9.00
C TRP A 366 13.75 -8.05 8.67
N THR A 367 14.48 -7.41 9.59
CA THR A 367 15.89 -7.04 9.38
C THR A 367 16.77 -7.39 10.58
N PRO A 368 18.10 -7.54 10.40
CA PRO A 368 19.07 -7.68 11.49
C PRO A 368 18.94 -6.62 12.59
N ALA A 369 18.70 -5.34 12.26
CA ALA A 369 18.54 -4.30 13.28
C ALA A 369 17.30 -4.51 14.17
N LEU A 370 16.19 -5.03 13.61
CA LEU A 370 15.00 -5.38 14.40
C LEU A 370 15.26 -6.56 15.33
N ARG A 371 16.01 -7.57 14.87
CA ARG A 371 16.45 -8.70 15.70
C ARG A 371 17.34 -8.22 16.86
N ALA A 372 18.31 -7.34 16.57
CA ALA A 372 19.18 -6.73 17.59
C ALA A 372 18.42 -5.85 18.60
N ALA A 373 17.32 -5.22 18.19
CA ALA A 373 16.42 -4.47 19.08
C ALA A 373 15.57 -5.36 20.01
N GLY A 374 15.70 -6.68 19.93
CA GLY A 374 14.97 -7.65 20.75
C GLY A 374 13.52 -7.84 20.32
N PHE A 375 13.21 -7.64 19.04
CA PHE A 375 11.96 -8.13 18.46
C PHE A 375 12.17 -9.57 17.99
N GLU A 376 11.54 -10.52 18.68
CA GLU A 376 11.58 -11.94 18.33
C GLU A 376 11.07 -12.16 16.90
N PRO A 377 11.92 -12.61 15.96
CA PRO A 377 11.53 -12.75 14.58
C PRO A 377 10.73 -14.05 14.39
N SER A 378 9.50 -13.93 13.92
CA SER A 378 8.82 -15.05 13.28
C SER A 378 9.44 -15.43 11.93
N GLY A 379 10.30 -14.58 11.35
CA GLY A 379 10.94 -14.81 10.03
C GLY A 379 12.46 -14.94 10.06
N HIS A 380 12.99 -16.14 10.36
CA HIS A 380 14.35 -16.50 9.95
C HIS A 380 14.39 -16.77 8.44
N GLY A 381 15.56 -16.71 7.80
CA GLY A 381 15.71 -17.09 6.39
C GLY A 381 15.10 -16.13 5.34
N ALA A 382 14.58 -14.97 5.74
CA ALA A 382 14.07 -13.95 4.80
C ALA A 382 15.14 -13.52 3.77
N GLU A 383 16.37 -13.30 4.24
CA GLU A 383 17.54 -13.04 3.40
C GLU A 383 17.81 -14.13 2.33
N ALA A 384 17.60 -15.40 2.67
CA ALA A 384 17.75 -16.53 1.74
C ALA A 384 16.58 -16.61 0.75
N LEU A 385 15.33 -16.39 1.21
CA LEU A 385 14.15 -16.34 0.33
C LEU A 385 14.21 -15.21 -0.70
N ALA A 386 14.79 -14.06 -0.35
CA ALA A 386 15.00 -12.94 -1.28
C ALA A 386 16.09 -13.21 -2.35
N SER A 387 16.82 -14.33 -2.26
CA SER A 387 17.88 -14.68 -3.21
C SER A 387 17.33 -15.04 -4.59
N LYS A 388 17.84 -14.37 -5.63
CA LYS A 388 17.50 -14.68 -7.03
C LYS A 388 17.96 -16.09 -7.44
N ALA A 389 19.03 -16.59 -6.81
CA ALA A 389 19.50 -17.96 -7.03
C ALA A 389 18.51 -18.98 -6.47
N LEU A 390 17.94 -18.73 -5.29
CA LEU A 390 16.90 -19.60 -4.74
C LEU A 390 15.61 -19.54 -5.58
N ALA A 391 15.18 -18.34 -5.99
CA ALA A 391 14.03 -18.17 -6.88
C ALA A 391 14.19 -18.93 -8.22
N ALA A 392 15.38 -18.95 -8.81
CA ALA A 392 15.67 -19.73 -10.03
C ALA A 392 15.62 -21.25 -9.80
N THR A 393 16.16 -21.74 -8.67
CA THR A 393 16.08 -23.15 -8.27
C THR A 393 14.64 -23.60 -8.01
N LEU A 394 13.85 -22.79 -7.30
CA LEU A 394 12.44 -23.05 -7.04
C LEU A 394 11.62 -23.00 -8.33
N LEU A 395 11.89 -22.05 -9.23
CA LEU A 395 11.25 -22.00 -10.55
C LEU A 395 11.49 -23.29 -11.31
N ARG A 396 12.73 -23.80 -11.35
CA ARG A 396 13.03 -25.06 -12.03
C ARG A 396 12.18 -26.21 -11.50
N ARG A 397 12.14 -26.41 -10.18
CA ARG A 397 11.30 -27.45 -9.53
C ARG A 397 9.81 -27.30 -9.89
N VAL A 398 9.32 -26.06 -10.00
CA VAL A 398 7.93 -25.77 -10.42
C VAL A 398 7.70 -26.17 -11.88
N LEU A 399 8.62 -25.83 -12.78
CA LEU A 399 8.48 -26.14 -14.21
C LEU A 399 8.67 -27.63 -14.51
N GLU A 400 9.55 -28.33 -13.80
CA GLU A 400 9.78 -29.79 -13.91
C GLU A 400 8.52 -30.61 -13.57
N ALA A 401 7.64 -30.08 -12.73
CA ALA A 401 6.36 -30.69 -12.36
C ALA A 401 5.16 -30.16 -13.17
N GLU A 402 5.38 -29.32 -14.18
CA GLU A 402 4.31 -28.64 -14.92
C GLU A 402 4.07 -29.26 -16.30
N THR A 403 2.80 -29.39 -16.66
CA THR A 403 2.36 -29.99 -17.94
C THR A 403 1.51 -29.05 -18.80
N ASP A 404 1.11 -27.88 -18.28
CA ASP A 404 0.33 -26.90 -19.04
C ASP A 404 1.22 -26.17 -20.08
N PRO A 405 0.97 -26.29 -21.40
CA PRO A 405 1.80 -25.69 -22.44
C PRO A 405 1.74 -24.15 -22.48
N ARG A 406 0.85 -23.53 -21.70
CA ARG A 406 0.79 -22.07 -21.50
C ARG A 406 1.81 -21.57 -20.48
N ILE A 407 2.53 -22.45 -19.80
CA ILE A 407 3.58 -22.15 -18.82
C ILE A 407 4.96 -22.36 -19.46
N ASP A 408 5.99 -21.68 -18.96
CA ASP A 408 7.37 -21.89 -19.40
C ASP A 408 7.81 -23.37 -19.24
N PRO A 409 8.47 -23.99 -20.22
CA PRO A 409 9.07 -25.32 -20.06
C PRO A 409 10.34 -25.26 -19.18
N PRO A 410 10.76 -26.39 -18.57
CA PRO A 410 11.90 -26.45 -17.64
C PRO A 410 13.20 -25.81 -18.16
N GLY A 411 13.48 -25.95 -19.46
CA GLY A 411 14.68 -25.39 -20.10
C GLY A 411 14.77 -23.85 -20.10
N LEU A 412 13.67 -23.13 -19.80
CA LEU A 412 13.69 -21.67 -19.64
C LEU A 412 13.93 -21.21 -18.19
N ALA A 413 14.02 -22.12 -17.22
CA ALA A 413 14.42 -21.78 -15.85
C ALA A 413 15.89 -21.32 -15.83
N GLY A 414 16.18 -20.28 -15.03
CA GLY A 414 17.55 -19.78 -14.89
C GLY A 414 18.51 -20.84 -14.34
N ARG A 415 19.78 -20.77 -14.75
CA ARG A 415 20.88 -21.55 -14.19
C ARG A 415 21.60 -20.71 -13.13
N VAL A 416 21.79 -21.30 -11.95
CA VAL A 416 22.68 -20.75 -10.92
C VAL A 416 24.07 -21.32 -11.18
N VAL A 417 25.06 -20.45 -11.22
CA VAL A 417 26.46 -20.77 -11.56
C VAL A 417 27.40 -20.06 -10.59
N THR A 418 28.56 -20.64 -10.31
CA THR A 418 29.57 -20.07 -9.42
C THR A 418 30.87 -19.72 -10.13
N THR A 419 31.18 -20.37 -11.25
CA THR A 419 32.39 -20.12 -12.06
C THR A 419 32.08 -19.28 -13.31
N ALA A 420 33.10 -18.66 -13.90
CA ALA A 420 32.93 -17.86 -15.11
C ALA A 420 32.65 -18.76 -16.33
N GLU A 421 33.22 -19.95 -16.32
CA GLU A 421 33.12 -21.03 -17.29
C GLU A 421 31.67 -21.55 -17.34
N GLU A 422 31.10 -21.97 -16.20
CA GLU A 422 29.68 -22.34 -16.10
C GLU A 422 28.73 -21.23 -16.58
N ALA A 423 29.09 -19.96 -16.33
CA ALA A 423 28.27 -18.82 -16.73
C ALA A 423 28.27 -18.59 -18.25
N ILE A 424 29.38 -18.91 -18.93
CA ILE A 424 29.48 -18.91 -20.39
C ILE A 424 28.66 -20.07 -20.95
N ASP A 425 28.90 -21.30 -20.49
CA ASP A 425 28.19 -22.51 -20.92
C ASP A 425 26.68 -22.39 -20.74
N ALA A 426 26.22 -21.83 -19.61
CA ALA A 426 24.82 -21.57 -19.35
C ALA A 426 24.22 -20.52 -20.29
N ALA A 427 24.98 -19.48 -20.66
CA ALA A 427 24.51 -18.47 -21.59
C ALA A 427 24.44 -19.01 -23.03
N GLU A 428 25.44 -19.76 -23.46
CA GLU A 428 25.50 -20.38 -24.78
C GLU A 428 24.42 -21.46 -24.95
N ALA A 429 24.19 -22.29 -23.93
CA ALA A 429 23.11 -23.27 -23.94
C ALA A 429 21.72 -22.61 -24.09
N LEU A 430 21.46 -21.50 -23.39
CA LEU A 430 20.19 -20.78 -23.50
C LEU A 430 20.02 -20.08 -24.86
N LEU A 431 21.08 -19.46 -25.39
CA LEU A 431 21.06 -18.87 -26.74
C LEU A 431 20.83 -19.94 -27.81
N SER A 432 21.50 -21.09 -27.70
CA SER A 432 21.34 -22.24 -28.61
C SER A 432 19.96 -22.89 -28.52
N ALA A 433 19.34 -22.88 -27.33
CA ALA A 433 17.95 -23.28 -27.12
C ALA A 433 16.91 -22.25 -27.62
N GLY A 434 17.34 -21.22 -28.37
CA GLY A 434 16.46 -20.25 -29.01
C GLY A 434 16.08 -19.04 -28.16
N ALA A 435 16.73 -18.81 -27.01
CA ALA A 435 16.53 -17.55 -26.28
C ALA A 435 17.11 -16.37 -27.10
N PRO A 436 16.30 -15.34 -27.43
CA PRO A 436 16.77 -14.25 -28.30
C PRO A 436 17.78 -13.32 -27.61
N GLU A 437 17.77 -13.32 -26.28
CA GLU A 437 18.70 -12.61 -25.41
C GLU A 437 18.80 -13.38 -24.08
N VAL A 438 19.96 -13.36 -23.44
CA VAL A 438 20.21 -13.91 -22.10
C VAL A 438 20.62 -12.77 -21.17
N ILE A 439 20.24 -12.86 -19.90
CA ILE A 439 20.67 -11.95 -18.84
C ILE A 439 21.37 -12.72 -17.71
N LEU A 440 22.53 -12.21 -17.31
CA LEU A 440 23.25 -12.63 -16.12
C LEU A 440 23.01 -11.59 -15.02
N LYS A 441 22.74 -12.04 -13.79
CA LYS A 441 22.50 -11.20 -12.60
C LYS A 441 23.22 -11.81 -11.40
N ALA A 442 23.87 -11.01 -10.57
CA ALA A 442 24.32 -11.51 -9.26
C ALA A 442 23.11 -11.88 -8.37
N ALA A 443 23.23 -12.93 -7.56
CA ALA A 443 22.13 -13.48 -6.75
C ALA A 443 21.49 -12.46 -5.79
N LEU A 444 22.29 -11.52 -5.27
CA LEU A 444 21.90 -10.47 -4.31
C LEU A 444 22.14 -9.05 -4.85
N SER A 445 21.67 -8.74 -6.08
CA SER A 445 21.87 -7.41 -6.69
C SER A 445 20.70 -6.43 -6.51
N THR A 446 21.05 -5.15 -6.34
CA THR A 446 20.11 -4.01 -6.34
C THR A 446 19.81 -3.50 -7.76
N ALA A 447 18.74 -2.71 -7.89
CA ALA A 447 18.14 -2.40 -9.18
C ALA A 447 19.09 -1.68 -10.18
N GLY A 448 19.39 -2.35 -11.28
CA GLY A 448 20.01 -1.76 -12.47
C GLY A 448 21.54 -1.80 -12.54
N ARG A 449 22.23 -2.17 -11.46
CA ARG A 449 23.66 -2.51 -11.48
C ARG A 449 23.82 -4.04 -11.57
N ASP A 450 25.07 -4.47 -11.77
CA ASP A 450 25.54 -5.86 -11.60
C ASP A 450 24.73 -6.89 -12.40
N ARG A 451 24.63 -6.61 -13.70
CA ARG A 451 23.99 -7.46 -14.71
C ARG A 451 24.66 -7.32 -16.08
N LEU A 452 24.66 -8.39 -16.85
CA LEU A 452 25.12 -8.43 -18.24
C LEU A 452 23.99 -8.95 -19.14
N ARG A 453 23.81 -8.37 -20.32
CA ARG A 453 22.89 -8.89 -21.35
C ARG A 453 23.69 -9.35 -22.55
N LEU A 454 23.43 -10.57 -23.00
CA LEU A 454 24.07 -11.21 -24.15
C LEU A 454 23.02 -11.52 -25.21
N ARG A 455 23.42 -11.45 -26.48
CA ARG A 455 22.61 -11.81 -27.67
C ARG A 455 23.29 -12.85 -28.57
N ALA A 456 24.50 -13.21 -28.16
CA ALA A 456 25.50 -14.02 -28.82
C ALA A 456 26.51 -14.42 -27.71
N PRO A 457 27.41 -15.38 -27.94
CA PRO A 457 28.54 -15.65 -27.06
C PRO A 457 29.28 -14.38 -26.60
N PRO A 458 29.80 -14.33 -25.36
CA PRO A 458 30.40 -13.12 -24.80
C PRO A 458 31.72 -12.73 -25.48
N ASP A 459 31.84 -11.45 -25.85
CA ASP A 459 33.13 -10.85 -26.23
C ASP A 459 34.06 -10.67 -25.01
N GLU A 460 35.31 -10.22 -25.21
CA GLU A 460 36.27 -9.99 -24.10
C GLU A 460 35.71 -9.10 -22.97
N ARG A 461 34.86 -8.13 -23.32
CA ARG A 461 34.22 -7.22 -22.37
C ARG A 461 33.08 -7.90 -21.62
N GLY A 462 32.35 -8.79 -22.29
CA GLY A 462 31.43 -9.76 -21.72
C GLY A 462 32.15 -10.65 -20.71
N LEU A 463 33.22 -11.35 -21.13
CA LEU A 463 34.05 -12.22 -20.29
C LEU A 463 34.60 -11.50 -19.05
N SER A 464 35.16 -10.29 -19.21
CA SER A 464 35.60 -9.43 -18.09
C SER A 464 34.46 -9.11 -17.12
N THR A 465 33.24 -8.92 -17.63
CA THR A 465 32.06 -8.69 -16.79
C THR A 465 31.56 -9.96 -16.12
N ILE A 466 31.60 -11.12 -16.79
CA ILE A 466 31.25 -12.42 -16.22
C ILE A 466 32.16 -12.72 -15.04
N ARG A 467 33.48 -12.67 -15.23
CA ARG A 467 34.49 -12.90 -14.18
C ARG A 467 34.29 -12.00 -12.96
N ARG A 468 33.93 -10.73 -13.18
CA ARG A 468 33.61 -9.79 -12.09
C ARG A 468 32.31 -10.15 -11.35
N LEU A 469 31.29 -10.60 -12.06
CA LEU A 469 30.02 -11.00 -11.45
C LEU A 469 30.18 -12.27 -10.62
N THR A 470 30.92 -13.28 -11.11
CA THR A 470 31.13 -14.55 -10.40
C THR A 470 32.12 -14.41 -9.23
N ALA A 471 33.10 -13.52 -9.32
CA ALA A 471 33.97 -13.15 -8.19
C ALA A 471 33.21 -12.50 -7.01
N TRP A 472 31.98 -12.03 -7.22
CA TRP A 472 31.10 -11.50 -6.16
C TRP A 472 30.13 -12.56 -5.61
N GLY A 473 30.23 -13.81 -6.05
CA GLY A 473 29.38 -14.92 -5.62
C GLY A 473 28.46 -15.45 -6.73
N PRO A 474 27.43 -16.24 -6.38
CA PRO A 474 26.59 -16.92 -7.36
C PRO A 474 25.89 -15.98 -8.34
N VAL A 475 25.91 -16.36 -9.61
CA VAL A 475 25.24 -15.65 -10.72
C VAL A 475 24.05 -16.47 -11.21
N VAL A 476 22.97 -15.78 -11.56
CA VAL A 476 21.81 -16.36 -12.24
C VAL A 476 21.87 -15.99 -13.71
N VAL A 477 21.94 -17.00 -14.57
CA VAL A 477 21.93 -16.90 -16.03
C VAL A 477 20.56 -17.35 -16.54
N GLU A 478 19.76 -16.44 -17.12
CA GLU A 478 18.38 -16.73 -17.52
C GLU A 478 17.99 -16.06 -18.86
N PRO A 479 16.94 -16.54 -19.54
CA PRO A 479 16.40 -15.88 -20.73
C PRO A 479 15.89 -14.46 -20.43
N TRP A 480 16.22 -13.49 -21.27
CA TRP A 480 15.61 -12.16 -21.22
C TRP A 480 14.27 -12.16 -21.97
N LEU A 481 13.19 -12.27 -21.21
CA LEU A 481 11.83 -12.42 -21.75
C LEU A 481 11.20 -11.10 -22.23
N ARG A 482 10.40 -11.18 -23.31
CA ARG A 482 9.56 -10.08 -23.82
C ARG A 482 8.31 -9.91 -22.96
N ARG A 483 8.50 -9.34 -21.77
CA ARG A 483 7.45 -9.11 -20.77
C ARG A 483 6.29 -8.27 -21.33
N VAL A 484 5.07 -8.75 -21.09
CA VAL A 484 3.81 -8.08 -21.43
C VAL A 484 3.00 -7.71 -20.18
N LEU A 485 3.07 -8.52 -19.11
CA LEU A 485 2.35 -8.28 -17.85
C LEU A 485 3.19 -8.66 -16.63
N ASP A 486 3.15 -7.83 -15.57
CA ASP A 486 3.74 -8.10 -14.25
C ASP A 486 2.63 -8.49 -13.25
N LEU A 487 2.78 -9.62 -12.54
CA LEU A 487 1.83 -10.16 -11.58
C LEU A 487 2.52 -10.52 -10.26
N SER A 488 1.79 -10.48 -9.15
CA SER A 488 2.26 -10.94 -7.85
C SER A 488 1.16 -11.75 -7.17
N LEU A 489 1.40 -13.00 -6.79
CA LEU A 489 0.53 -13.72 -5.88
C LEU A 489 0.97 -13.44 -4.45
N LEU A 490 0.06 -12.90 -3.64
CA LEU A 490 0.35 -12.54 -2.26
C LEU A 490 -0.11 -13.65 -1.34
N VAL A 491 0.79 -14.17 -0.52
CA VAL A 491 0.54 -15.30 0.38
C VAL A 491 1.11 -15.03 1.77
N ASP A 492 0.57 -15.66 2.80
CA ASP A 492 1.22 -15.81 4.11
C ASP A 492 1.61 -17.27 4.31
N VAL A 493 2.75 -17.50 4.96
CA VAL A 493 3.22 -18.80 5.43
C VAL A 493 3.17 -18.81 6.96
N SER A 494 2.53 -19.82 7.57
CA SER A 494 2.48 -20.03 9.01
C SER A 494 3.65 -20.90 9.53
N ALA A 495 3.80 -21.03 10.85
CA ALA A 495 4.92 -21.75 11.48
C ALA A 495 4.98 -23.24 11.11
N ASP A 496 3.83 -23.87 10.90
CA ASP A 496 3.65 -25.24 10.37
C ASP A 496 3.86 -25.35 8.84
N GLY A 497 4.21 -24.25 8.18
CA GLY A 497 4.39 -24.19 6.73
C GLY A 497 3.10 -24.08 5.91
N ALA A 498 1.93 -23.97 6.55
CA ALA A 498 0.67 -23.86 5.80
C ALA A 498 0.60 -22.55 4.99
N LEU A 499 0.09 -22.67 3.76
CA LEU A 499 0.01 -21.56 2.79
C LEU A 499 -1.39 -20.93 2.80
N THR A 500 -1.47 -19.65 3.15
CA THR A 500 -2.70 -18.86 3.02
C THR A 500 -2.60 -17.88 1.84
N VAL A 501 -3.38 -18.09 0.78
CA VAL A 501 -3.46 -17.14 -0.34
C VAL A 501 -4.28 -15.90 0.07
N ARG A 502 -3.74 -14.71 -0.18
CA ARG A 502 -4.40 -13.42 0.09
C ARG A 502 -4.95 -12.72 -1.15
N GLY A 503 -4.43 -13.07 -2.33
CA GLY A 503 -4.99 -12.71 -3.62
C GLY A 503 -3.95 -12.40 -4.69
N LEU A 504 -4.39 -12.44 -5.94
CA LEU A 504 -3.60 -12.07 -7.12
C LEU A 504 -3.64 -10.55 -7.36
N HIS A 505 -2.47 -9.98 -7.61
CA HIS A 505 -2.27 -8.55 -7.79
C HIS A 505 -1.48 -8.27 -9.08
N ARG A 506 -1.77 -7.14 -9.75
CA ARG A 506 -1.09 -6.71 -10.98
C ARG A 506 -0.40 -5.37 -10.77
N PHE A 507 0.89 -5.31 -11.10
CA PHE A 507 1.68 -4.09 -11.04
C PHE A 507 2.25 -3.71 -12.42
N PHE A 508 3.03 -2.63 -12.46
CA PHE A 508 3.75 -2.21 -13.64
C PHE A 508 5.08 -1.55 -13.25
N THR A 509 6.12 -1.89 -14.01
CA THR A 509 7.49 -1.40 -13.80
C THR A 509 7.91 -0.44 -14.92
N SER A 510 8.98 0.32 -14.69
CA SER A 510 9.68 1.07 -15.73
C SER A 510 10.47 0.12 -16.64
N PRO A 511 10.94 0.56 -17.82
CA PRO A 511 11.82 -0.26 -18.66
C PRO A 511 13.12 -0.71 -17.97
N GLY A 512 13.52 -0.08 -16.87
CA GLY A 512 14.65 -0.48 -16.03
C GLY A 512 14.29 -1.39 -14.84
N GLY A 513 13.03 -1.85 -14.75
CA GLY A 513 12.53 -2.70 -13.66
C GLY A 513 12.11 -1.96 -12.39
N ARG A 514 12.16 -0.62 -12.34
CA ARG A 514 11.70 0.16 -11.17
C ARG A 514 10.17 0.07 -11.06
N TYR A 515 9.63 -0.41 -9.94
CA TYR A 515 8.20 -0.35 -9.64
C TYR A 515 7.65 1.08 -9.81
N LEU A 516 6.49 1.22 -10.48
CA LEU A 516 5.84 2.53 -10.73
C LEU A 516 4.44 2.63 -10.11
N GLY A 517 3.82 1.50 -9.78
CA GLY A 517 2.47 1.47 -9.24
C GLY A 517 1.76 0.13 -9.42
N SER A 518 0.49 0.12 -9.07
CA SER A 518 -0.36 -1.06 -8.99
C SER A 518 -1.78 -0.78 -9.43
N TRP A 519 -2.42 -1.79 -9.98
CA TRP A 519 -3.85 -1.76 -10.22
C TRP A 519 -4.59 -2.15 -8.94
N VAL A 520 -5.73 -1.50 -8.72
CA VAL A 520 -6.59 -1.65 -7.55
C VAL A 520 -7.96 -2.09 -8.05
N GLY A 521 -8.52 -3.16 -7.49
CA GLY A 521 -9.70 -3.84 -8.02
C GLY A 521 -9.35 -5.06 -8.88
N ARG A 522 -10.15 -5.36 -9.91
CA ARG A 522 -10.02 -6.60 -10.71
C ARG A 522 -8.71 -6.63 -11.53
N PRO A 523 -7.96 -7.76 -11.55
CA PRO A 523 -6.65 -7.84 -12.24
C PRO A 523 -6.77 -7.79 -13.77
N THR A 524 -7.93 -8.12 -14.33
CA THR A 524 -8.22 -8.16 -15.77
C THR A 524 -8.51 -6.81 -16.42
N VAL A 525 -8.62 -5.74 -15.64
CA VAL A 525 -9.04 -4.41 -16.10
C VAL A 525 -8.03 -3.79 -17.07
N GLY A 526 -8.48 -3.20 -18.17
CA GLY A 526 -7.57 -2.55 -19.12
C GLY A 526 -6.54 -3.48 -19.77
N LEU A 527 -6.73 -4.81 -19.72
CA LEU A 527 -5.98 -5.75 -20.55
C LEU A 527 -6.41 -5.61 -22.02
N SER A 528 -5.52 -5.95 -22.94
CA SER A 528 -5.89 -6.14 -24.35
C SER A 528 -6.77 -7.39 -24.49
N PRO A 529 -7.58 -7.53 -25.56
CA PRO A 529 -8.41 -8.72 -25.76
C PRO A 529 -7.61 -10.03 -25.75
N ALA A 530 -6.41 -10.05 -26.34
CA ALA A 530 -5.53 -11.22 -26.31
C ALA A 530 -5.05 -11.58 -24.89
N LEU A 531 -4.65 -10.57 -24.10
CA LEU A 531 -4.27 -10.78 -22.70
C LEU A 531 -5.46 -11.21 -21.85
N ALA A 532 -6.65 -10.64 -22.06
CA ALA A 532 -7.85 -10.99 -21.30
C ALA A 532 -8.28 -12.45 -21.56
N ARG A 533 -8.22 -12.91 -22.81
CA ARG A 533 -8.46 -14.31 -23.17
C ARG A 533 -7.42 -15.25 -22.57
N PHE A 534 -6.13 -14.95 -22.72
CA PHE A 534 -5.08 -15.74 -22.07
C PHE A 534 -5.26 -15.80 -20.55
N PHE A 535 -5.54 -14.66 -19.90
CA PHE A 535 -5.71 -14.57 -18.44
C PHE A 535 -6.90 -15.40 -17.93
N THR A 536 -7.99 -15.45 -18.70
CA THR A 536 -9.20 -16.21 -18.37
C THR A 536 -9.19 -17.66 -18.87
N GLY A 537 -8.12 -18.08 -19.56
CA GLY A 537 -8.02 -19.40 -20.18
C GLY A 537 -9.09 -19.61 -21.24
N GLU A 538 -9.20 -18.64 -22.17
CA GLU A 538 -10.25 -18.56 -23.20
C GLU A 538 -11.68 -18.59 -22.62
N GLY A 539 -11.86 -18.07 -21.40
CA GLY A 539 -13.13 -18.12 -20.65
C GLY A 539 -13.44 -19.48 -20.01
N GLN A 540 -12.78 -20.56 -20.45
CA GLN A 540 -12.99 -21.93 -19.96
C GLN A 540 -12.32 -22.19 -18.60
N SER A 541 -11.37 -21.35 -18.19
CA SER A 541 -10.65 -21.57 -16.92
C SER A 541 -10.28 -20.26 -16.20
N PRO A 542 -11.25 -19.46 -15.72
CA PRO A 542 -11.03 -18.06 -15.32
C PRO A 542 -9.98 -17.81 -14.21
N ALA A 543 -9.62 -18.84 -13.44
CA ALA A 543 -8.64 -18.78 -12.35
C ALA A 543 -7.39 -19.66 -12.59
N TRP A 544 -7.09 -20.07 -13.83
CA TRP A 544 -5.95 -20.97 -14.10
C TRP A 544 -4.59 -20.36 -13.71
N ILE A 545 -4.40 -19.05 -13.95
CA ILE A 545 -3.19 -18.33 -13.51
C ILE A 545 -3.04 -18.40 -11.99
N GLU A 546 -4.12 -18.12 -11.24
CA GLU A 546 -4.05 -18.16 -9.77
C GLU A 546 -3.73 -19.57 -9.26
N ARG A 547 -4.26 -20.63 -9.89
CA ARG A 547 -3.90 -22.02 -9.55
C ARG A 547 -2.45 -22.35 -9.88
N ALA A 548 -1.93 -21.91 -11.02
CA ALA A 548 -0.52 -22.10 -11.40
C ALA A 548 0.43 -21.37 -10.44
N LEU A 549 0.12 -20.11 -10.09
CA LEU A 549 0.88 -19.35 -9.09
C LEU A 549 0.73 -19.95 -7.69
N THR A 550 -0.41 -20.57 -7.36
CA THR A 550 -0.58 -21.29 -6.08
C THR A 550 0.27 -22.56 -6.02
N ARG A 551 0.46 -23.29 -7.14
CA ARG A 551 1.44 -24.39 -7.22
C ARG A 551 2.84 -23.89 -6.93
N ALA A 552 3.26 -22.80 -7.58
CA ALA A 552 4.56 -22.17 -7.32
C ALA A 552 4.72 -21.68 -5.87
N ALA A 553 3.67 -21.10 -5.30
CA ALA A 553 3.66 -20.64 -3.92
C ALA A 553 3.75 -21.77 -2.89
N ARG A 554 3.22 -22.97 -3.18
CA ARG A 554 3.42 -24.16 -2.32
C ARG A 554 4.89 -24.60 -2.29
N VAL A 555 5.55 -24.61 -3.44
CA VAL A 555 7.00 -24.92 -3.52
C VAL A 555 7.82 -23.86 -2.77
N ALA A 556 7.46 -22.58 -2.88
CA ALA A 556 8.09 -21.51 -2.12
C ALA A 556 7.80 -21.57 -0.60
N ALA A 557 6.59 -21.97 -0.19
CA ALA A 557 6.21 -22.08 1.23
C ALA A 557 6.87 -23.28 1.92
N ALA A 558 7.01 -24.41 1.23
CA ALA A 558 7.78 -25.55 1.75
C ALA A 558 9.25 -25.17 2.00
N GLU A 559 9.86 -24.39 1.09
CA GLU A 559 11.22 -23.87 1.26
C GLU A 559 11.28 -22.79 2.36
N ALA A 560 10.26 -21.94 2.48
CA ALA A 560 10.15 -20.95 3.56
C ALA A 560 10.09 -21.60 4.94
N HIS A 561 9.25 -22.64 5.10
CA HIS A 561 9.18 -23.44 6.32
C HIS A 561 10.52 -24.12 6.64
N ARG A 562 11.18 -24.72 5.64
CA ARG A 562 12.53 -25.31 5.77
C ARG A 562 13.59 -24.31 6.23
N LEU A 563 13.41 -23.02 5.92
CA LEU A 563 14.29 -21.91 6.30
C LEU A 563 13.87 -21.21 7.61
N GLY A 564 12.79 -21.65 8.27
CA GLY A 564 12.26 -21.01 9.48
C GLY A 564 11.59 -19.66 9.22
N TYR A 565 11.09 -19.40 8.00
CA TYR A 565 10.40 -18.17 7.66
C TYR A 565 8.88 -18.29 7.86
N VAL A 566 8.33 -17.47 8.75
CA VAL A 566 6.90 -17.25 8.92
C VAL A 566 6.57 -15.80 8.55
N GLY A 567 5.48 -15.60 7.80
CA GLY A 567 5.01 -14.28 7.41
C GLY A 567 4.67 -14.12 5.92
N PRO A 568 4.60 -12.88 5.43
CA PRO A 568 4.12 -12.56 4.09
C PRO A 568 5.18 -12.80 3.00
N ILE A 569 4.77 -13.46 1.91
CA ILE A 569 5.56 -13.56 0.69
C ILE A 569 4.77 -12.97 -0.48
N GLY A 570 5.40 -12.06 -1.23
CA GLY A 570 4.97 -11.66 -2.57
C GLY A 570 5.72 -12.47 -3.62
N LEU A 571 5.03 -13.42 -4.26
CA LEU A 571 5.57 -14.24 -5.33
C LEU A 571 5.35 -13.51 -6.66
N ASP A 572 6.40 -12.92 -7.21
CA ASP A 572 6.33 -12.17 -8.46
C ASP A 572 6.44 -13.11 -9.66
N ALA A 573 5.59 -12.88 -10.64
CA ALA A 573 5.39 -13.67 -11.85
C ALA A 573 5.18 -12.75 -13.06
N LEU A 574 5.30 -13.27 -14.28
CA LEU A 574 5.06 -12.46 -15.47
C LEU A 574 4.41 -13.24 -16.61
N ILE A 575 3.73 -12.51 -17.49
CA ILE A 575 3.31 -13.00 -18.80
C ILE A 575 4.23 -12.38 -19.85
N HIS A 576 4.73 -13.18 -20.77
CA HIS A 576 5.61 -12.75 -21.85
C HIS A 576 5.19 -13.30 -23.22
N GLU A 577 5.73 -12.70 -24.26
CA GLU A 577 5.50 -13.01 -25.66
C GLU A 577 6.62 -13.90 -26.21
N THR A 578 6.26 -15.06 -26.77
CA THR A 578 7.13 -15.99 -27.50
C THR A 578 6.80 -15.96 -29.00
N SER A 579 7.47 -16.79 -29.81
CA SER A 579 7.11 -17.03 -31.21
C SER A 579 5.70 -17.59 -31.38
N ASP A 580 5.24 -18.39 -30.42
CA ASP A 580 4.05 -19.23 -30.54
C ASP A 580 2.83 -18.65 -29.79
N GLY A 581 3.00 -17.52 -29.09
CA GLY A 581 1.93 -16.84 -28.38
C GLY A 581 2.38 -16.22 -27.05
N LEU A 582 1.49 -16.27 -26.06
CA LEU A 582 1.76 -15.82 -24.69
C LEU A 582 2.11 -17.00 -23.80
N ARG A 583 3.06 -16.84 -22.89
CA ARG A 583 3.36 -17.81 -21.82
C ARG A 583 3.45 -17.15 -20.44
N LEU A 584 3.10 -17.92 -19.42
CA LEU A 584 3.21 -17.57 -18.01
C LEU A 584 4.55 -18.08 -17.46
N ARG A 585 5.36 -17.17 -16.90
CA ARG A 585 6.45 -17.53 -15.98
C ARG A 585 5.90 -17.45 -14.55
N PRO A 586 5.73 -18.58 -13.85
CA PRO A 586 5.00 -18.63 -12.58
C PRO A 586 5.83 -18.14 -11.38
N LEU A 587 7.15 -18.00 -11.52
CA LEU A 587 8.02 -17.40 -10.51
C LEU A 587 9.16 -16.63 -11.19
N VAL A 588 9.44 -15.43 -10.70
CA VAL A 588 10.53 -14.53 -11.13
C VAL A 588 11.37 -14.12 -9.93
N GLU A 589 10.73 -13.74 -8.83
CA GLU A 589 11.37 -13.26 -7.60
C GLU A 589 10.42 -13.50 -6.41
N LEU A 590 10.98 -13.79 -5.24
CA LEU A 590 10.23 -13.85 -3.99
C LEU A 590 10.54 -12.61 -3.17
N ASN A 591 9.49 -11.97 -2.65
CA ASN A 591 9.58 -10.83 -1.75
C ASN A 591 9.09 -11.28 -0.36
N PRO A 592 9.97 -11.74 0.57
CA PRO A 592 9.60 -12.20 1.92
C PRO A 592 9.35 -11.00 2.85
N ARG A 593 8.37 -10.18 2.47
CA ARG A 593 7.96 -8.94 3.13
C ARG A 593 6.55 -8.53 2.73
N LEU A 594 5.94 -7.64 3.50
CA LEU A 594 4.78 -6.89 3.03
C LEU A 594 5.16 -6.16 1.73
N SER A 595 4.28 -6.23 0.74
CA SER A 595 4.52 -5.65 -0.59
C SER A 595 3.49 -4.58 -0.91
N MET A 596 3.78 -3.74 -1.91
CA MET A 596 2.81 -2.77 -2.43
C MET A 596 1.51 -3.45 -2.94
N GLY A 597 1.56 -4.75 -3.25
CA GLY A 597 0.38 -5.55 -3.54
C GLY A 597 -0.57 -5.68 -2.36
N ARG A 598 -0.08 -5.79 -1.12
CA ARG A 598 -0.93 -5.85 0.09
C ARG A 598 -1.74 -4.56 0.23
N VAL A 599 -1.09 -3.41 0.00
CA VAL A 599 -1.74 -2.09 -0.04
C VAL A 599 -2.77 -2.03 -1.17
N ALA A 600 -2.43 -2.50 -2.38
CA ALA A 600 -3.36 -2.52 -3.50
C ALA A 600 -4.61 -3.40 -3.26
N LEU A 601 -4.46 -4.57 -2.63
CA LEU A 601 -5.60 -5.40 -2.23
C LEU A 601 -6.43 -4.73 -1.11
N ALA A 602 -5.78 -4.14 -0.11
CA ALA A 602 -6.46 -3.45 0.99
C ALA A 602 -7.22 -2.20 0.54
N LEU A 603 -6.72 -1.47 -0.46
CA LEU A 603 -7.46 -0.40 -1.14
C LEU A 603 -8.59 -0.97 -2.02
N GLY A 604 -8.36 -2.10 -2.68
CA GLY A 604 -9.35 -2.77 -3.54
C GLY A 604 -10.63 -3.17 -2.80
N ARG A 605 -10.51 -3.62 -1.54
CA ARG A 605 -11.65 -3.94 -0.65
C ARG A 605 -12.50 -2.73 -0.26
N ARG A 606 -12.00 -1.50 -0.50
CA ARG A 606 -12.65 -0.22 -0.18
C ARG A 606 -13.21 0.48 -1.43
N LEU A 607 -13.08 -0.14 -2.61
CA LEU A 607 -13.71 0.36 -3.84
C LEU A 607 -15.17 -0.10 -3.92
N GLY A 608 -16.04 0.76 -4.44
CA GLY A 608 -17.43 0.40 -4.74
C GLY A 608 -17.54 -0.69 -5.82
N PRO A 609 -18.70 -1.38 -5.95
CA PRO A 609 -18.89 -2.45 -6.91
C PRO A 609 -18.52 -2.05 -8.35
N GLY A 610 -17.64 -2.82 -8.98
CA GLY A 610 -17.17 -2.56 -10.35
C GLY A 610 -16.16 -1.41 -10.50
N ALA A 611 -15.91 -0.61 -9.47
CA ALA A 611 -14.92 0.45 -9.51
C ALA A 611 -13.49 -0.11 -9.55
N VAL A 612 -12.58 0.68 -10.15
CA VAL A 612 -11.18 0.33 -10.38
C VAL A 612 -10.30 1.54 -10.11
N GLY A 613 -9.08 1.29 -9.64
CA GLY A 613 -8.12 2.34 -9.32
C GLY A 613 -6.71 2.01 -9.79
N VAL A 614 -5.84 3.02 -9.72
CA VAL A 614 -4.40 2.88 -9.95
C VAL A 614 -3.65 3.55 -8.82
N TRP A 615 -2.98 2.76 -7.99
CA TRP A 615 -2.00 3.24 -7.02
C TRP A 615 -0.69 3.57 -7.76
N ARG A 616 -0.05 4.72 -7.45
CA ARG A 616 1.20 5.14 -8.12
C ARG A 616 2.17 5.74 -7.13
N VAL A 617 3.45 5.41 -7.29
CA VAL A 617 4.55 6.06 -6.56
C VAL A 617 5.26 7.01 -7.53
N LEU A 618 5.32 8.30 -7.17
CA LEU A 618 5.90 9.36 -7.99
C LEU A 618 7.04 10.02 -7.23
N SER A 619 8.26 10.03 -7.81
CA SER A 619 9.34 10.83 -7.25
C SER A 619 9.15 12.32 -7.55
N ALA A 620 9.73 13.20 -6.73
CA ALA A 620 9.79 14.63 -7.02
C ALA A 620 10.41 14.93 -8.41
N GLN A 621 11.34 14.09 -8.87
CA GLN A 621 11.91 14.20 -10.20
C GLN A 621 10.91 13.81 -11.31
N ASP A 622 10.05 12.82 -11.08
CA ASP A 622 8.99 12.44 -12.03
C ASP A 622 7.92 13.54 -12.12
N LEU A 623 7.53 14.17 -11.01
CA LEU A 623 6.65 15.34 -10.98
C LEU A 623 7.25 16.53 -11.74
N LYS A 624 8.51 16.88 -11.46
CA LYS A 624 9.23 17.97 -12.14
C LYS A 624 9.40 17.70 -13.65
N ARG A 625 9.64 16.46 -14.06
CA ARG A 625 9.69 16.04 -15.48
C ARG A 625 8.31 16.15 -16.16
N ALA A 626 7.24 15.86 -15.42
CA ALA A 626 5.87 16.05 -15.88
C ALA A 626 5.42 17.53 -15.87
N GLY A 627 6.26 18.47 -15.44
CA GLY A 627 5.95 19.91 -15.43
C GLY A 627 5.11 20.36 -14.24
N HIS A 628 4.94 19.51 -13.22
CA HIS A 628 4.15 19.81 -12.03
C HIS A 628 5.05 20.24 -10.86
N ARG A 629 4.54 21.16 -10.03
CA ARG A 629 5.24 21.74 -8.88
C ARG A 629 5.05 20.92 -7.61
N SER A 630 3.94 20.19 -7.50
CA SER A 630 3.61 19.36 -6.34
C SER A 630 2.77 18.14 -6.75
N LEU A 631 2.57 17.20 -5.82
CA LEU A 631 1.66 16.07 -6.03
C LEU A 631 0.20 16.53 -6.18
N LEU A 632 -0.21 17.59 -5.46
CA LEU A 632 -1.55 18.18 -5.56
C LEU A 632 -1.80 18.82 -6.93
N ASP A 633 -0.82 19.58 -7.46
CA ASP A 633 -0.85 20.14 -8.82
C ASP A 633 -0.92 19.04 -9.89
N TRP A 634 -0.18 17.95 -9.70
CA TRP A 634 -0.29 16.77 -10.57
C TRP A 634 -1.67 16.11 -10.48
N ALA A 635 -2.23 15.94 -9.28
CA ALA A 635 -3.52 15.30 -9.07
C ALA A 635 -4.67 16.12 -9.68
N ALA A 636 -4.72 17.43 -9.39
CA ALA A 636 -5.73 18.35 -9.93
C ALA A 636 -5.70 18.49 -11.46
N SER A 637 -4.56 18.20 -12.09
CA SER A 637 -4.40 18.29 -13.55
C SER A 637 -4.98 17.11 -14.35
N ARG A 638 -5.51 16.07 -13.69
CA ARG A 638 -6.02 14.86 -14.34
C ARG A 638 -7.52 14.71 -14.11
N PRO A 639 -8.34 14.45 -15.15
CA PRO A 639 -9.68 13.91 -14.95
C PRO A 639 -9.58 12.47 -14.38
N ALA A 640 -10.76 11.92 -14.04
CA ALA A 640 -10.98 10.57 -13.50
C ALA A 640 -10.08 9.46 -14.11
N PRO A 641 -9.73 8.41 -13.35
CA PRO A 641 -8.62 7.50 -13.66
C PRO A 641 -8.69 6.92 -15.08
N ASP A 642 -7.71 7.33 -15.90
CA ASP A 642 -7.49 6.79 -17.24
C ASP A 642 -7.15 5.30 -17.15
N VAL A 643 -8.07 4.44 -17.61
CA VAL A 643 -7.99 2.96 -17.53
C VAL A 643 -6.93 2.39 -18.50
N ARG A 644 -6.19 3.24 -19.22
CA ARG A 644 -5.05 2.82 -20.05
C ARG A 644 -3.80 2.54 -19.20
N PRO A 645 -2.95 1.58 -19.60
CA PRO A 645 -1.71 1.29 -18.87
C PRO A 645 -0.86 2.54 -18.70
N PRO A 646 -0.51 2.91 -17.45
CA PRO A 646 0.14 4.18 -17.17
C PRO A 646 1.54 4.26 -17.79
N ARG A 647 1.68 5.08 -18.84
CA ARG A 647 2.98 5.46 -19.40
C ARG A 647 3.89 6.04 -18.29
N PRO A 648 5.22 5.79 -18.36
CA PRO A 648 6.19 6.60 -17.62
C PRO A 648 5.95 8.09 -17.91
N LEU A 649 6.16 8.96 -16.92
CA LEU A 649 5.91 10.39 -17.08
C LEU A 649 6.93 11.00 -18.07
N ALA A 650 6.50 11.09 -19.33
CA ALA A 650 7.23 11.75 -20.39
C ALA A 650 7.33 13.26 -20.12
N ARG A 651 8.41 13.87 -20.61
CA ARG A 651 8.71 15.28 -20.44
C ARG A 651 7.55 16.16 -20.91
N ARG A 652 6.91 16.91 -20.01
CA ARG A 652 6.25 18.16 -20.41
C ARG A 652 7.30 19.27 -20.42
N ARG A 653 7.66 19.76 -21.61
CA ARG A 653 8.19 21.13 -21.71
C ARG A 653 7.01 22.04 -21.46
N GLY A 654 7.02 22.74 -20.32
CA GLY A 654 5.86 23.52 -19.89
C GLY A 654 5.82 24.91 -20.52
N VAL A 655 4.61 25.48 -20.55
CA VAL A 655 4.33 26.87 -20.14
C VAL A 655 2.98 26.84 -19.42
N HIS A 656 2.87 27.53 -18.27
CA HIS A 656 1.58 27.86 -17.66
C HIS A 656 1.01 29.09 -18.37
N GLN A 657 -0.31 29.14 -18.62
CA GLN A 657 -1.19 30.10 -17.93
C GLN A 657 -2.68 29.94 -18.31
N ARG A 658 -3.50 29.79 -17.25
CA ARG A 658 -4.88 30.25 -17.03
C ARG A 658 -5.83 30.37 -18.23
N ALA A 659 -6.88 29.54 -18.21
CA ALA A 659 -8.16 29.87 -18.83
C ALA A 659 -8.99 30.77 -17.89
N LEU A 660 -9.60 31.82 -18.45
CA LEU A 660 -10.75 32.53 -17.87
C LEU A 660 -12.05 31.98 -18.50
N PRO A 661 -13.23 32.20 -17.89
CA PRO A 661 -14.43 31.44 -18.23
C PRO A 661 -15.01 31.77 -19.61
N ARG A 662 -15.78 30.82 -20.15
CA ARG A 662 -16.52 30.96 -21.40
C ARG A 662 -17.62 32.00 -21.26
N HIS A 663 -17.51 33.10 -22.01
CA HIS A 663 -18.68 33.90 -22.43
C HIS A 663 -18.78 33.92 -23.95
N THR A 664 -20.01 34.07 -24.42
CA THR A 664 -20.47 33.72 -25.76
C THR A 664 -20.45 34.94 -26.70
N VAL A 665 -19.84 34.78 -27.88
CA VAL A 665 -20.12 35.49 -29.16
C VAL A 665 -20.04 37.04 -29.18
N HIS A 666 -19.18 37.59 -30.05
CA HIS A 666 -19.60 38.41 -31.21
C HIS A 666 -18.40 38.79 -32.12
N LEU A 667 -18.63 38.81 -33.44
CA LEU A 667 -17.67 39.23 -34.47
C LEU A 667 -17.67 40.76 -34.64
N ARG A 668 -16.50 41.40 -34.74
CA ARG A 668 -16.31 42.73 -35.38
C ARG A 668 -14.96 42.83 -36.10
N PRO A 669 -14.85 43.66 -37.17
CA PRO A 669 -13.74 43.62 -38.12
C PRO A 669 -12.48 44.36 -37.65
N GLY A 670 -11.34 44.03 -38.27
CA GLY A 670 -10.01 44.43 -37.80
C GLY A 670 -9.61 45.90 -38.03
N ARG A 671 -8.58 46.34 -37.31
CA ARG A 671 -7.85 47.59 -37.52
C ARG A 671 -6.41 47.29 -37.97
N ARG A 672 -5.90 48.11 -38.89
CA ARG A 672 -4.47 48.16 -39.28
C ARG A 672 -3.75 49.19 -38.42
N ASP A 673 -2.42 49.12 -38.35
CA ASP A 673 -1.60 50.15 -37.71
C ASP A 673 -1.37 51.37 -38.63
N GLU A 674 -0.91 52.47 -38.05
CA GLU A 674 -0.72 53.77 -38.70
C GLU A 674 0.40 53.81 -39.75
N ARG A 675 1.04 52.66 -40.05
CA ARG A 675 2.02 52.51 -41.14
C ARG A 675 1.68 51.38 -42.11
N GLY A 676 0.43 50.90 -42.09
CA GLY A 676 -0.18 50.06 -43.11
C GLY A 676 0.41 48.65 -43.23
N ARG A 677 1.23 48.18 -42.27
CA ARG A 677 1.88 46.87 -42.35
C ARG A 677 1.12 45.83 -41.54
N LEU A 678 1.03 44.62 -42.10
CA LEU A 678 0.59 43.45 -41.36
C LEU A 678 1.64 43.14 -40.28
N PRO A 679 1.24 42.88 -39.01
CA PRO A 679 2.20 42.56 -37.95
C PRO A 679 2.94 41.27 -38.29
N SER A 680 4.27 41.33 -38.27
CA SER A 680 5.13 40.19 -38.57
C SER A 680 4.89 39.07 -37.56
N ARG A 681 4.46 37.90 -38.04
CA ARG A 681 4.27 36.69 -37.22
C ARG A 681 5.52 36.41 -36.36
N PRO A 682 5.38 36.12 -35.05
CA PRO A 682 6.52 35.69 -34.23
C PRO A 682 7.07 34.37 -34.79
N ARG A 683 8.38 34.31 -35.00
CA ARG A 683 9.08 33.06 -35.35
C ARG A 683 9.14 32.18 -34.12
N SER A 684 8.51 31.00 -34.14
CA SER A 684 8.72 29.97 -33.12
C SER A 684 10.22 29.69 -32.97
N PRO A 685 10.79 29.72 -31.76
CA PRO A 685 12.21 29.44 -31.57
C PRO A 685 12.49 27.96 -31.83
N LEU A 686 13.26 27.68 -32.88
CA LEU A 686 13.81 26.35 -33.16
C LEU A 686 14.46 25.78 -31.90
N VAL A 687 14.17 24.51 -31.59
CA VAL A 687 14.76 23.85 -30.43
C VAL A 687 16.25 23.61 -30.72
N LYS A 688 17.12 24.49 -30.22
CA LYS A 688 18.57 24.34 -30.38
C LYS A 688 19.05 23.03 -29.74
N LEU A 689 19.64 22.16 -30.56
CA LEU A 689 20.25 20.90 -30.11
C LEU A 689 21.57 21.21 -29.39
N SER A 690 21.67 20.88 -28.11
CA SER A 690 22.90 21.13 -27.34
C SER A 690 24.06 20.28 -27.89
N PRO A 691 25.23 20.88 -28.25
CA PRO A 691 26.37 20.17 -28.82
C PRO A 691 26.85 18.95 -28.00
N ASN A 692 26.70 19.01 -26.67
CA ASN A 692 27.14 17.97 -25.74
C ASN A 692 26.04 16.95 -25.38
N SER A 693 24.79 17.17 -25.80
CA SER A 693 23.69 16.20 -25.61
C SER A 693 23.79 15.00 -26.54
N LEU A 694 23.16 13.87 -26.20
CA LEU A 694 23.08 12.72 -27.09
C LEU A 694 22.22 13.04 -28.32
N CYS A 695 22.64 12.56 -29.49
CA CYS A 695 21.96 12.84 -30.75
C CYS A 695 20.60 12.11 -30.84
N PRO A 696 19.48 12.78 -31.19
CA PRO A 696 18.16 12.15 -31.26
C PRO A 696 18.03 11.02 -32.31
N CYS A 697 18.96 10.91 -33.26
CA CYS A 697 18.95 9.85 -34.29
C CYS A 697 19.27 8.43 -33.78
N GLY A 698 19.43 8.23 -32.47
CA GLY A 698 19.66 6.91 -31.86
C GLY A 698 21.09 6.37 -31.99
N SER A 699 22.06 7.20 -32.39
CA SER A 699 23.46 6.79 -32.64
C SER A 699 24.37 6.70 -31.40
N THR A 700 23.83 6.98 -30.20
CA THR A 700 24.54 7.14 -28.89
C THR A 700 25.71 8.14 -28.86
N LYS A 701 26.08 8.77 -29.99
CA LYS A 701 27.09 9.83 -30.08
C LYS A 701 26.53 11.18 -29.60
N LYS A 702 27.40 12.04 -29.06
CA LYS A 702 27.07 13.45 -28.76
C LYS A 702 26.73 14.19 -30.07
N ALA A 703 25.79 15.13 -30.02
CA ALA A 703 25.28 15.85 -31.20
C ALA A 703 26.38 16.45 -32.07
N LYS A 704 27.40 17.08 -31.47
CA LYS A 704 28.56 17.67 -32.15
C LYS A 704 29.50 16.67 -32.86
N ARG A 705 29.33 15.37 -32.58
CA ARG A 705 30.04 14.25 -33.24
C ARG A 705 29.05 13.33 -33.99
N CYS A 706 27.88 13.87 -34.36
CA CYS A 706 26.85 13.14 -35.09
C CYS A 706 26.07 14.09 -36.01
N CYS A 707 24.76 14.28 -35.86
CA CYS A 707 23.96 15.05 -36.82
C CYS A 707 24.13 16.58 -36.70
N GLY A 708 24.74 17.11 -35.63
CA GLY A 708 24.93 18.55 -35.44
C GLY A 708 25.62 19.23 -36.62
N PRO A 709 26.86 18.84 -36.97
CA PRO A 709 27.58 19.41 -38.11
C PRO A 709 26.85 19.33 -39.46
N LEU A 710 26.03 18.29 -39.66
CA LEU A 710 25.20 18.16 -40.87
C LEU A 710 24.09 19.21 -40.88
N LEU A 711 23.35 19.38 -39.77
CA LEU A 711 22.33 20.41 -39.61
C LEU A 711 22.91 21.83 -39.77
N ASP A 712 24.13 22.04 -39.25
CA ASP A 712 24.89 23.28 -39.41
C ASP A 712 25.42 23.50 -40.85
N GLY A 713 25.24 22.53 -41.76
CA GLY A 713 25.40 22.69 -43.20
C GLY A 713 26.36 21.71 -43.89
N GLN A 714 27.13 20.91 -43.15
CA GLN A 714 28.10 19.98 -43.74
C GLN A 714 27.42 18.89 -44.59
N PRO A 715 28.06 18.44 -45.69
CA PRO A 715 27.52 17.36 -46.52
C PRO A 715 27.47 16.04 -45.72
N ALA A 716 26.43 15.23 -45.98
CA ALA A 716 26.31 13.92 -45.39
C ALA A 716 27.31 12.94 -46.05
N PRO A 717 28.20 12.26 -45.30
CA PRO A 717 29.18 11.34 -45.88
C PRO A 717 28.57 10.00 -46.32
N THR A 718 27.36 9.65 -45.85
CA THR A 718 26.65 8.42 -46.22
C THR A 718 25.14 8.64 -46.30
N PRO A 719 24.40 7.80 -47.08
CA PRO A 719 22.94 7.76 -47.07
C PRO A 719 22.35 7.65 -45.65
N GLU A 720 22.97 6.84 -44.79
CA GLU A 720 22.54 6.67 -43.40
C GLU A 720 22.70 7.98 -42.60
N ALA A 721 23.83 8.67 -42.74
CA ALA A 721 24.06 9.94 -42.05
C ALA A 721 23.03 11.00 -42.50
N LEU A 722 22.70 11.03 -43.79
CA LEU A 722 21.67 11.92 -44.34
C LEU A 722 20.29 11.60 -43.74
N MET A 723 19.84 10.34 -43.77
CA MET A 723 18.54 9.95 -43.21
C MET A 723 18.47 10.21 -41.70
N ARG A 724 19.52 9.87 -40.94
CA ARG A 724 19.62 10.19 -39.51
C ARG A 724 19.54 11.68 -39.23
N SER A 725 20.19 12.53 -40.04
CA SER A 725 20.11 13.99 -39.89
C SER A 725 18.72 14.54 -40.26
N ARG A 726 18.06 14.01 -41.31
CA ARG A 726 16.67 14.33 -41.67
C ARG A 726 15.71 14.00 -40.52
N TYR A 727 15.81 12.84 -39.90
CA TYR A 727 15.03 12.47 -38.70
C TYR A 727 15.23 13.47 -37.55
N VAL A 728 16.49 13.89 -37.28
CA VAL A 728 16.75 14.90 -36.25
C VAL A 728 16.14 16.24 -36.63
N ALA A 729 16.27 16.69 -37.88
CA ALA A 729 15.64 17.93 -38.36
C ALA A 729 14.13 17.94 -38.16
N TYR A 730 13.42 16.85 -38.52
CA TYR A 730 12.00 16.68 -38.20
C TYR A 730 11.73 16.83 -36.69
N SER A 731 12.49 16.13 -35.83
CA SER A 731 12.32 16.22 -34.37
C SER A 731 12.65 17.58 -33.73
N LEU A 732 13.35 18.46 -34.43
CA LEU A 732 13.69 19.82 -33.99
C LEU A 732 12.82 20.91 -34.62
N GLY A 733 11.96 20.55 -35.59
CA GLY A 733 11.18 21.49 -36.39
C GLY A 733 12.01 22.21 -37.48
N ASP A 734 13.20 21.71 -37.83
CA ASP A 734 14.06 22.29 -38.87
C ASP A 734 13.59 21.88 -40.28
N VAL A 735 12.48 22.48 -40.67
CA VAL A 735 11.85 22.28 -41.98
C VAL A 735 12.75 22.77 -43.12
N ALA A 736 13.58 23.79 -42.90
CA ALA A 736 14.53 24.28 -43.91
C ALA A 736 15.59 23.22 -44.24
N TYR A 737 16.10 22.51 -43.23
CA TYR A 737 17.01 21.39 -43.44
C TYR A 737 16.32 20.21 -44.18
N VAL A 738 15.08 19.87 -43.82
CA VAL A 738 14.31 18.83 -44.52
C VAL A 738 14.11 19.20 -46.00
N GLN A 739 13.77 20.45 -46.29
CA GLN A 739 13.56 20.92 -47.67
C GLN A 739 14.88 20.93 -48.47
N ARG A 740 15.97 21.49 -47.94
CA ARG A 740 17.27 21.54 -48.66
C ARG A 740 17.89 20.17 -48.92
N THR A 741 17.56 19.17 -48.11
CA THR A 741 18.03 17.78 -48.26
C THR A 741 17.07 16.87 -49.02
N THR A 742 15.94 17.40 -49.51
CA THR A 742 15.01 16.64 -50.36
C THR A 742 15.33 16.87 -51.83
N HIS A 743 15.70 15.80 -52.53
CA HIS A 743 16.09 15.82 -53.93
C HIS A 743 15.00 16.45 -54.84
N SER A 744 15.42 17.10 -55.94
CA SER A 744 14.53 17.77 -56.90
C SER A 744 13.48 16.82 -57.50
N HIS A 745 13.87 15.57 -57.77
CA HIS A 745 13.00 14.53 -58.32
C HIS A 745 12.33 13.64 -57.25
N SER A 746 12.32 14.06 -55.97
CA SER A 746 11.62 13.29 -54.93
C SER A 746 10.11 13.43 -55.05
N PRO A 747 9.30 12.34 -55.00
CA PRO A 747 7.84 12.42 -54.95
C PRO A 747 7.30 13.03 -53.64
N HIS A 748 8.19 13.38 -52.71
CA HIS A 748 7.88 14.11 -51.48
C HIS A 748 8.24 15.60 -51.54
N ARG A 749 8.79 16.07 -52.67
CA ARG A 749 8.99 17.49 -52.96
C ARG A 749 7.70 18.07 -53.53
N GLU A 750 7.32 19.23 -53.04
CA GLU A 750 6.15 19.97 -53.50
C GLU A 750 6.59 21.25 -54.20
N ALA A 751 5.87 21.67 -55.24
CA ALA A 751 6.19 22.89 -55.99
C ALA A 751 5.90 24.17 -55.20
N ASP A 752 4.78 24.21 -54.46
CA ASP A 752 4.47 25.29 -53.52
C ASP A 752 5.27 25.13 -52.23
N LEU A 753 6.41 25.82 -52.15
CA LEU A 753 7.26 25.85 -50.97
C LEU A 753 6.52 26.37 -49.72
N THR A 754 5.52 27.25 -49.87
CA THR A 754 4.78 27.84 -48.74
C THR A 754 3.84 26.81 -48.12
N ALA A 755 3.02 26.15 -48.94
CA ALA A 755 2.17 25.04 -48.49
C ALA A 755 3.01 23.88 -47.91
N TRP A 756 4.12 23.53 -48.56
CA TRP A 756 5.00 22.46 -48.10
C TRP A 756 5.64 22.76 -46.76
N THR A 757 6.15 23.98 -46.58
CA THR A 757 6.71 24.43 -45.30
C THR A 757 5.63 24.41 -44.21
N ALA A 758 4.39 24.79 -44.50
CA ALA A 758 3.29 24.72 -43.55
C ALA A 758 2.97 23.26 -43.15
N ARG A 759 2.83 22.35 -44.11
CA ARG A 759 2.59 20.92 -43.86
C ARG A 759 3.72 20.26 -43.06
N LEU A 760 4.97 20.53 -43.41
CA LEU A 760 6.13 20.01 -42.68
C LEU A 760 6.20 20.56 -41.25
N ARG A 761 5.90 21.85 -41.03
CA ARG A 761 5.83 22.42 -39.66
C ARG A 761 4.73 21.75 -38.84
N GLN A 762 3.53 21.65 -39.38
CA GLN A 762 2.40 20.99 -38.73
C GLN A 762 2.74 19.54 -38.36
N PHE A 763 3.34 18.78 -39.29
CA PHE A 763 3.80 17.42 -38.99
C PHE A 763 4.84 17.37 -37.87
N CYS A 764 5.83 18.26 -37.87
CA CYS A 764 6.84 18.35 -36.80
C CYS A 764 6.25 18.75 -35.44
N GLU A 765 5.20 19.58 -35.43
CA GLU A 765 4.53 20.08 -34.21
C GLU A 765 3.55 19.05 -33.62
N GLU A 766 2.83 18.30 -34.47
CA GLU A 766 1.84 17.29 -34.07
C GLU A 766 2.44 15.89 -33.82
N THR A 767 3.67 15.64 -34.28
CA THR A 767 4.35 14.33 -34.19
C THR A 767 5.41 14.32 -33.09
N THR A 768 5.27 13.41 -32.13
CA THR A 768 6.33 13.10 -31.16
C THR A 768 7.29 12.05 -31.74
N PHE A 769 8.53 12.45 -31.97
CA PHE A 769 9.62 11.59 -32.46
C PHE A 769 10.28 10.85 -31.29
N VAL A 770 10.00 9.54 -31.15
CA VAL A 770 10.39 8.74 -29.97
C VAL A 770 11.73 8.05 -30.14
N GLY A 771 12.04 7.55 -31.34
CA GLY A 771 13.33 6.91 -31.63
C GLY A 771 13.48 6.46 -33.08
N LEU A 772 14.73 6.35 -33.52
CA LEU A 772 15.11 5.88 -34.85
C LEU A 772 16.03 4.66 -34.72
N ARG A 773 15.71 3.59 -35.45
CA ARG A 773 16.59 2.43 -35.67
C ARG A 773 16.82 2.25 -37.16
N VAL A 774 18.07 2.36 -37.60
CA VAL A 774 18.46 1.92 -38.94
C VAL A 774 18.54 0.39 -38.94
N LEU A 775 18.00 -0.24 -39.98
CA LEU A 775 17.98 -1.69 -40.18
C LEU A 775 19.08 -2.11 -41.17
N SER A 776 19.23 -1.37 -42.26
CA SER A 776 20.39 -1.43 -43.15
C SER A 776 20.55 -0.11 -43.92
N ALA A 777 21.77 0.13 -44.41
CA ALA A 777 22.08 1.20 -45.35
C ALA A 777 23.00 0.61 -46.42
N GLU A 778 22.59 0.72 -47.67
CA GLU A 778 23.23 0.11 -48.83
C GLU A 778 23.47 1.21 -49.88
N THR A 779 24.60 1.15 -50.58
CA THR A 779 24.91 2.04 -51.71
C THR A 779 25.11 1.16 -52.94
N VAL A 780 24.27 1.35 -53.95
CA VAL A 780 24.27 0.57 -55.19
C VAL A 780 24.65 1.51 -56.33
N GLY A 781 25.94 1.46 -56.69
CA GLY A 781 26.56 2.40 -57.62
C GLY A 781 26.37 3.84 -57.15
N GLU A 782 25.63 4.60 -57.94
CA GLU A 782 25.30 5.98 -57.65
C GLU A 782 24.21 6.14 -56.55
N GLN A 783 23.33 5.14 -56.33
CA GLN A 783 22.16 5.31 -55.46
C GLN A 783 22.37 4.82 -54.01
N GLY A 784 21.93 5.63 -53.03
CA GLY A 784 21.81 5.23 -51.62
C GLY A 784 20.40 4.76 -51.24
N VAL A 785 20.30 3.67 -50.49
CA VAL A 785 19.04 3.14 -49.93
C VAL A 785 19.21 2.89 -48.43
N VAL A 786 18.28 3.40 -47.61
CA VAL A 786 18.29 3.19 -46.15
C VAL A 786 16.97 2.59 -45.70
N ARG A 787 17.02 1.40 -45.11
CA ARG A 787 15.88 0.76 -44.43
C ARG A 787 15.92 1.12 -42.96
N PHE A 788 14.83 1.66 -42.41
CA PHE A 788 14.78 2.11 -41.03
C PHE A 788 13.38 1.97 -40.41
N TRP A 789 13.34 2.01 -39.08
CA TRP A 789 12.15 2.08 -38.28
C TRP A 789 12.18 3.37 -37.44
N ALA A 790 11.20 4.25 -37.65
CA ALA A 790 11.00 5.45 -36.87
C ALA A 790 9.77 5.28 -35.98
N SER A 791 9.96 5.34 -34.66
CA SER A 791 8.87 5.32 -33.69
C SER A 791 8.32 6.73 -33.52
N LEU A 792 7.10 6.94 -34.02
CA LEU A 792 6.40 8.23 -34.03
C LEU A 792 5.08 8.11 -33.27
N HIS A 793 4.57 9.22 -32.74
CA HIS A 793 3.23 9.31 -32.15
C HIS A 793 2.56 10.62 -32.58
N ASN A 794 1.41 10.52 -33.23
CA ASN A 794 0.58 11.66 -33.61
C ASN A 794 -0.64 11.73 -32.69
N GLY A 795 -1.24 12.91 -32.52
CA GLY A 795 -2.33 13.15 -31.57
C GLY A 795 -3.67 12.45 -31.86
N GLY A 796 -3.82 11.82 -33.03
CA GLY A 796 -4.99 11.04 -33.43
C GLY A 796 -4.80 9.52 -33.26
N ALA A 797 -5.90 8.77 -33.19
CA ALA A 797 -5.87 7.33 -32.97
C ALA A 797 -5.14 6.57 -34.11
N GLY A 798 -4.28 5.62 -33.73
CA GLY A 798 -3.57 4.72 -34.64
C GLY A 798 -2.09 5.07 -34.84
N GLY A 799 -1.20 4.31 -34.19
CA GLY A 799 0.22 4.33 -34.54
C GLY A 799 0.42 3.63 -35.89
N ARG A 800 0.72 4.39 -36.96
CA ARG A 800 1.01 3.85 -38.29
C ARG A 800 2.47 3.41 -38.42
N GLU A 801 2.68 2.23 -38.99
CA GLU A 801 3.96 1.84 -39.58
C GLU A 801 4.21 2.68 -40.84
N LEU A 802 5.36 3.36 -40.91
CA LEU A 802 5.80 4.06 -42.12
C LEU A 802 7.01 3.35 -42.73
N ARG A 803 6.74 2.43 -43.66
CA ARG A 803 7.76 1.94 -44.60
C ARG A 803 7.98 3.01 -45.68
N ARG A 804 9.19 3.56 -45.77
CA ARG A 804 9.60 4.41 -46.90
C ARG A 804 10.83 3.82 -47.59
N ARG A 805 10.84 3.91 -48.92
CA ARG A 805 12.03 3.81 -49.77
C ARG A 805 12.33 5.23 -50.25
N GLU A 806 13.38 5.86 -49.75
CA GLU A 806 13.94 7.08 -50.37
C GLU A 806 15.11 6.64 -51.28
N PRO A 807 15.00 6.70 -52.61
CA PRO A 807 16.14 6.54 -53.50
C PRO A 807 16.98 7.82 -53.47
N LEU A 808 18.25 7.70 -53.11
CA LEU A 808 19.21 8.82 -53.09
C LEU A 808 20.13 8.73 -54.29
N LEU A 809 19.73 9.29 -55.43
CA LEU A 809 20.65 9.59 -56.55
C LEU A 809 21.74 10.59 -56.09
N PRO A 810 22.96 10.52 -56.64
CA PRO A 810 24.05 11.44 -56.33
C PRO A 810 24.07 12.55 -57.39
N GLY A 811 25.15 13.34 -57.45
CA GLY A 811 25.30 14.36 -58.49
C GLY A 811 24.49 15.65 -58.26
N GLY A 812 23.74 15.76 -57.16
CA GLY A 812 23.12 17.01 -56.73
C GLY A 812 24.09 17.92 -55.97
N ARG A 813 24.99 18.63 -56.68
CA ARG A 813 25.73 19.76 -56.08
C ARG A 813 24.72 20.72 -55.41
N PRO A 814 24.88 21.11 -54.13
CA PRO A 814 24.04 22.15 -53.55
C PRO A 814 24.17 23.43 -54.38
N LEU A 815 23.04 23.94 -54.88
CA LEU A 815 22.96 25.24 -55.53
C LEU A 815 23.69 26.29 -54.68
N GLY A 816 24.68 26.95 -55.28
CA GLY A 816 25.39 28.04 -54.63
C GLY A 816 24.41 29.16 -54.30
N VAL A 817 24.47 29.66 -53.06
CA VAL A 817 23.84 30.92 -52.68
C VAL A 817 24.93 31.99 -52.71
N PRO A 818 24.71 33.17 -53.31
CA PRO A 818 25.74 34.21 -53.44
C PRO A 818 26.31 34.65 -52.09
N ARG A 819 27.53 35.19 -52.12
CA ARG A 819 28.08 36.00 -51.03
C ARG A 819 27.04 37.04 -50.60
N ARG A 820 26.54 36.95 -49.37
CA ARG A 820 26.02 38.13 -48.68
C ARG A 820 27.20 38.87 -48.08
N GLU A 821 27.36 40.10 -48.54
CA GLU A 821 28.38 41.02 -48.06
C GLU A 821 28.21 41.29 -46.56
N ALA A 822 29.34 41.48 -45.88
CA ALA A 822 29.34 41.90 -44.47
C ALA A 822 29.04 43.40 -44.38
N PRO A 823 28.15 43.85 -43.48
CA PRO A 823 28.12 45.25 -43.09
C PRO A 823 29.42 45.59 -42.35
N ALA A 824 30.12 46.63 -42.80
CA ALA A 824 31.38 47.07 -42.23
C ALA A 824 31.24 47.55 -40.77
N ALA A 825 32.30 47.41 -39.99
CA ALA A 825 32.41 47.97 -38.64
C ALA A 825 33.10 49.34 -38.65
N ALA A 826 32.65 50.21 -37.74
CA ALA A 826 33.25 51.49 -37.34
C ALA A 826 32.64 51.86 -35.96
N LYS A 827 33.29 52.45 -34.95
CA LYS A 827 34.65 52.94 -34.61
C LYS A 827 34.65 53.14 -33.06
N ASN A 828 35.70 53.09 -32.22
CA ASN A 828 37.16 52.82 -32.26
C ASN A 828 37.46 51.79 -31.11
N ALA A 829 38.64 51.58 -30.47
CA ALA A 829 40.01 52.11 -30.61
C ALA A 829 41.08 51.05 -30.25
N HIS A 830 42.26 51.22 -30.84
CA HIS A 830 43.54 50.55 -30.54
C HIS A 830 44.29 51.25 -29.37
N PRO A 831 45.51 50.85 -28.92
CA PRO A 831 46.45 49.87 -29.50
C PRO A 831 47.14 48.84 -28.56
N SER A 832 47.98 48.01 -29.21
CA SER A 832 49.35 47.58 -28.80
C SER A 832 49.56 46.41 -27.81
N LEU A 833 50.56 45.51 -27.96
CA LEU A 833 51.67 45.31 -28.94
C LEU A 833 52.18 43.82 -28.86
N LYS A 834 52.47 43.17 -30.01
CA LYS A 834 53.53 42.12 -30.27
C LYS A 834 53.56 40.83 -29.38
N ARG A 835 54.11 39.66 -29.77
CA ARG A 835 54.95 39.20 -30.91
C ARG A 835 54.88 37.65 -31.08
N ASN A 836 55.05 37.19 -32.32
CA ASN A 836 55.48 35.89 -32.90
C ASN A 836 55.87 34.68 -32.00
N ASP A 837 55.27 33.49 -32.29
CA ASP A 837 55.84 32.30 -32.97
C ASP A 837 57.36 31.93 -32.86
N PRO A 838 57.79 30.63 -32.98
CA PRO A 838 57.04 29.35 -33.07
C PRO A 838 57.70 28.17 -32.23
N PRO A 839 57.96 26.89 -32.66
CA PRO A 839 57.84 25.72 -31.75
C PRO A 839 59.15 24.90 -31.50
N LYS A 840 59.10 23.85 -30.64
CA LYS A 840 59.66 22.48 -30.83
C LYS A 840 59.99 21.69 -29.54
N HIS A 841 60.04 20.35 -29.67
CA HIS A 841 60.70 19.32 -28.82
C HIS A 841 60.28 19.23 -27.34
N GLU A 842 60.43 18.12 -26.60
CA GLU A 842 60.30 16.67 -26.80
C GLU A 842 60.72 16.04 -25.45
N THR A 843 60.01 14.99 -25.00
CA THR A 843 60.49 13.95 -24.03
C THR A 843 60.65 14.30 -22.51
N PRO A 844 60.64 13.28 -21.61
CA PRO A 844 59.91 13.33 -20.33
C PRO A 844 60.81 13.33 -19.05
N PRO A 845 60.26 13.22 -17.83
CA PRO A 845 59.80 11.93 -17.26
C PRO A 845 58.29 11.82 -16.98
#